data_AF-A0A5S4ENW3-F1
#
_entry.id   AF-A0A5S4ENW3-F1
#
_cell.length_a   1.000
_cell.length_b   1.000
_cell.length_c   1.000
_cell.angle_alpha   90.00
_cell.angle_beta   90.00
_cell.angle_gamma   90.00
#
_symmetry.space_group_name_H-M   'P 1'
#
loop_
_entity.id
_entity.type
_entity.pdbx_description
1 polymer ?
#
loop_
_entity_poly.entity_id
_entity_poly.type
_entity_poly.pdbx_seq_one_letter_code
_entity_poly.pdbx_strand_id
1 'polypeptide(L)'
;MSEALMPKTILHVGCGRAPLPAHFRSPEWREIRYDIDPAVQPDLVGSMTEMAELRDASVDAIWSSHNLEHLLPHEVPTALAEFRRVLRPGGMAYVVVPDVQSLAEKIASGDLEGELYRSPIGSIAVLDVLWGHRASIAAGRHYMGHRTGFSAATLQRRLTEAGFDPVSVERRPQAFELFASAAGPAAIETLFESARQAHTAGRWVDAEVLYGEVVARSPGHWPAWLERGIVCWALKRRDAALAHVRQALAIEPDFARTQATLGAFLGMSGQPMAALPHLQRAVELDPKAVEAHYNLGKALQEQGEVAAAEYSYRAVLHLDPDHQLARLNLGNVLLAQWRGPEGLPHYRAATRAIDDPYVQSNWPMLLNFAAEPSDDEVFAAHREFDERMIAPLAGLIVAPLNPPDPGRRLRIGYLSRDFCRHAVRYFLLPIIEHHDHQAFEICCYYFRDRADEVTELFRRHADHWVDCHDLDDDELATRIRRDGIDILVDLAGYTDRNRLLVVGRKPAPVQIAYLGYPASTGIRTLDYRISDSWIDPDPPAPSVASSEMPLRLAHGYYCYAPLPDSPPVGTLPLDRSGKVTFGSLNQAPKLNRPLLEAWAEILRRLPASRLLIQNAAMHAGPASGYAIALFEQLGIDRARLEFRPFGKAPGYLQTYHDVDIALDSFPYNGGTTTCEALWMGVPVVSRCGGRQVARLGLSILNQVGLGDLVADSAEHYVETALVLANDADRLRRLRMTMRARLLQSPLMEHAGFTRELEASYRAVWRRWCAER
;
A
#
# COMPACT_ATOMS: atom_id res chain seq x y z
N MET A 1 4.43 -36.49 -44.30
CA MET A 1 5.48 -37.53 -44.24
C MET A 1 5.94 -37.60 -42.81
N SER A 2 5.75 -38.74 -42.14
CA SER A 2 6.16 -38.96 -40.76
C SER A 2 7.65 -38.66 -40.63
N GLU A 3 8.02 -37.67 -39.82
CA GLU A 3 9.38 -37.52 -39.33
C GLU A 3 9.74 -38.85 -38.64
N ALA A 4 10.61 -39.65 -39.25
CA ALA A 4 11.10 -40.85 -38.62
C ALA A 4 11.87 -40.40 -37.38
N LEU A 5 11.32 -40.65 -36.17
CA LEU A 5 12.02 -40.39 -34.92
C LEU A 5 13.39 -41.04 -35.01
N MET A 6 14.44 -40.22 -35.01
CA MET A 6 15.81 -40.70 -34.90
C MET A 6 15.92 -41.57 -33.64
N PRO A 7 16.48 -42.78 -33.73
CA PRO A 7 16.59 -43.66 -32.57
C PRO A 7 17.41 -42.99 -31.47
N LYS A 8 17.00 -43.18 -30.22
CA LYS A 8 17.73 -42.74 -29.02
C LYS A 8 19.09 -43.41 -29.00
N THR A 9 20.12 -42.69 -28.58
CA THR A 9 21.49 -43.19 -28.54
C THR A 9 21.85 -43.70 -27.15
N ILE A 10 22.32 -44.94 -27.05
CA ILE A 10 22.86 -45.50 -25.81
C ILE A 10 24.36 -45.77 -25.96
N LEU A 11 25.15 -45.24 -25.03
CA LEU A 11 26.57 -45.53 -24.93
C LEU A 11 26.78 -46.79 -24.08
N HIS A 12 27.31 -47.84 -24.68
CA HIS A 12 27.69 -49.07 -24.00
C HIS A 12 29.17 -49.02 -23.65
N VAL A 13 29.48 -48.61 -22.42
CA VAL A 13 30.84 -48.44 -21.90
C VAL A 13 31.39 -49.78 -21.42
N GLY A 14 32.64 -50.10 -21.79
CA GLY A 14 33.29 -51.37 -21.43
C GLY A 14 32.52 -52.59 -21.93
N CYS A 15 32.02 -52.50 -23.15
CA CYS A 15 31.05 -53.46 -23.71
C CYS A 15 31.60 -54.88 -23.88
N GLY A 16 32.92 -55.06 -23.95
CA GLY A 16 33.56 -56.33 -24.25
C GLY A 16 32.90 -57.02 -25.47
N ARG A 17 32.55 -58.30 -25.31
CA ARG A 17 31.69 -59.05 -26.26
C ARG A 17 30.24 -59.19 -25.79
N ALA A 18 29.87 -58.53 -24.70
CA ALA A 18 28.54 -58.66 -24.12
C ALA A 18 27.52 -57.87 -24.96
N PRO A 19 26.30 -58.40 -25.15
CA PRO A 19 25.20 -57.62 -25.70
C PRO A 19 24.63 -56.69 -24.62
N LEU A 20 24.01 -55.57 -25.04
CA LEU A 20 23.18 -54.78 -24.15
C LEU A 20 22.02 -55.62 -23.55
N PRO A 21 21.49 -55.22 -22.38
CA PRO A 21 20.23 -55.76 -21.86
C PRO A 21 19.10 -55.71 -22.88
N ALA A 22 18.17 -56.67 -22.79
CA ALA A 22 17.10 -56.84 -23.79
C ALA A 22 16.28 -55.57 -24.06
N HIS A 23 16.07 -54.73 -23.06
CA HIS A 23 15.29 -53.49 -23.17
C HIS A 23 15.94 -52.42 -24.07
N PHE A 24 17.27 -52.43 -24.24
CA PHE A 24 17.97 -51.51 -25.14
C PHE A 24 18.23 -52.06 -26.53
N ARG A 25 17.77 -53.28 -26.83
CA ARG A 25 17.96 -53.93 -28.15
C ARG A 25 16.75 -53.76 -29.09
N SER A 26 15.87 -52.79 -28.81
CA SER A 26 14.74 -52.45 -29.67
C SER A 26 15.18 -51.49 -30.80
N PRO A 27 14.41 -51.39 -31.90
CA PRO A 27 14.70 -50.43 -32.99
C PRO A 27 14.68 -48.96 -32.56
N GLU A 28 14.18 -48.65 -31.37
CA GLU A 28 14.17 -47.30 -30.79
C GLU A 28 15.55 -46.85 -30.31
N TRP A 29 16.49 -47.79 -30.13
CA TRP A 29 17.82 -47.52 -29.62
C TRP A 29 18.90 -47.79 -30.65
N ARG A 30 19.86 -46.88 -30.73
CA ARG A 30 21.12 -47.02 -31.44
C ARG A 30 22.23 -47.19 -30.40
N GLU A 31 22.87 -48.36 -30.41
CA GLU A 31 24.04 -48.64 -29.58
C GLU A 31 25.30 -47.96 -30.15
N ILE A 32 26.10 -47.34 -29.29
CA ILE A 32 27.49 -46.99 -29.53
C ILE A 32 28.32 -47.82 -28.56
N ARG A 33 29.11 -48.76 -29.08
CA ARG A 33 30.02 -49.60 -28.30
C ARG A 33 31.30 -48.83 -28.03
N TYR A 34 31.63 -48.62 -26.77
CA TYR A 34 32.80 -47.86 -26.32
C TYR A 34 33.64 -48.72 -25.39
N ASP A 35 34.88 -49.00 -25.77
CA ASP A 35 35.77 -49.88 -24.99
C ASP A 35 37.22 -49.40 -25.06
N ILE A 36 38.00 -49.72 -24.03
CA ILE A 36 39.43 -49.42 -23.99
C ILE A 36 40.25 -50.46 -24.77
N ASP A 37 39.72 -51.68 -24.92
CA ASP A 37 40.37 -52.77 -25.63
C ASP A 37 39.98 -52.80 -27.12
N PRO A 38 40.88 -52.45 -28.06
CA PRO A 38 40.56 -52.52 -29.48
C PRO A 38 40.29 -53.95 -29.98
N ALA A 39 40.73 -54.99 -29.26
CA ALA A 39 40.53 -56.38 -29.65
C ALA A 39 39.07 -56.85 -29.58
N VAL A 40 38.20 -56.11 -28.88
CA VAL A 40 36.75 -56.39 -28.84
C VAL A 40 35.96 -55.69 -29.96
N GLN A 41 36.66 -54.95 -30.84
CA GLN A 41 36.08 -54.25 -31.99
C GLN A 41 34.91 -53.31 -31.61
N PRO A 42 35.11 -52.34 -30.68
CA PRO A 42 34.08 -51.35 -30.37
C PRO A 42 33.92 -50.34 -31.52
N ASP A 43 32.83 -49.56 -31.49
CA ASP A 43 32.62 -48.45 -32.44
C ASP A 43 33.61 -47.30 -32.19
N LEU A 44 33.95 -47.07 -30.91
CA LEU A 44 34.88 -46.04 -30.44
C LEU A 44 35.84 -46.64 -29.40
N VAL A 45 37.12 -46.26 -29.45
CA VAL A 45 38.16 -46.79 -28.56
C VAL A 45 38.64 -45.70 -27.61
N GLY A 46 38.53 -45.91 -26.29
CA GLY A 46 39.05 -44.95 -25.32
C GLY A 46 38.78 -45.28 -23.86
N SER A 47 39.27 -44.42 -22.97
CA SER A 47 39.09 -44.58 -21.52
C SER A 47 37.80 -43.91 -21.06
N MET A 48 37.05 -44.56 -20.15
CA MET A 48 35.87 -43.94 -19.54
C MET A 48 36.18 -42.72 -18.66
N THR A 49 37.45 -42.50 -18.32
CA THR A 49 37.93 -41.29 -17.61
C THR A 49 38.23 -40.13 -18.55
N GLU A 50 38.21 -40.34 -19.88
CA GLU A 50 38.48 -39.33 -20.90
C GLU A 50 37.78 -39.71 -22.21
N MET A 51 36.51 -39.30 -22.35
CA MET A 51 35.65 -39.64 -23.49
C MET A 51 35.74 -38.59 -24.61
N ALA A 52 36.97 -38.24 -25.03
CA ALA A 52 37.22 -37.14 -25.94
C ALA A 52 36.53 -37.27 -27.33
N GLU A 53 36.29 -38.50 -27.79
CA GLU A 53 35.60 -38.76 -29.07
C GLU A 53 34.09 -38.50 -29.03
N LEU A 54 33.52 -38.34 -27.82
CA LEU A 54 32.11 -38.07 -27.61
C LEU A 54 31.87 -36.58 -27.36
N ARG A 55 30.95 -36.00 -28.12
CA ARG A 55 30.49 -34.62 -27.90
C ARG A 55 29.67 -34.53 -26.61
N ASP A 56 29.67 -33.35 -26.01
CA ASP A 56 28.80 -33.03 -24.88
C ASP A 56 27.33 -33.24 -25.25
N ALA A 57 26.53 -33.77 -24.32
CA ALA A 57 25.10 -34.02 -24.50
C ALA A 57 24.75 -34.79 -25.80
N SER A 58 25.55 -35.80 -26.14
CA SER A 58 25.39 -36.57 -27.38
C SER A 58 24.62 -37.88 -27.23
N VAL A 59 24.43 -38.40 -26.01
CA VAL A 59 23.78 -39.70 -25.76
C VAL A 59 22.58 -39.57 -24.83
N ASP A 60 21.54 -40.38 -25.06
CA ASP A 60 20.30 -40.39 -24.27
C ASP A 60 20.40 -41.33 -23.04
N ALA A 61 21.27 -42.34 -23.11
CA ALA A 61 21.57 -43.23 -21.99
C ALA A 61 23.02 -43.72 -22.00
N ILE A 62 23.51 -44.13 -20.83
CA ILE A 62 24.78 -44.84 -20.66
C ILE A 62 24.49 -46.18 -19.98
N TRP A 63 25.05 -47.26 -20.51
CA TRP A 63 25.15 -48.54 -19.83
C TRP A 63 26.60 -48.85 -19.54
N SER A 64 26.94 -48.99 -18.26
CA SER A 64 28.28 -49.38 -17.80
C SER A 64 28.14 -50.54 -16.83
N SER A 65 28.70 -51.70 -17.18
CA SER A 65 28.56 -52.92 -16.38
C SER A 65 29.92 -53.53 -16.10
N HIS A 66 30.22 -53.69 -14.82
CA HIS A 66 31.49 -54.23 -14.32
C HIS A 66 32.72 -53.50 -14.88
N ASN A 67 32.79 -52.21 -14.59
CA ASN A 67 33.70 -51.25 -15.21
C ASN A 67 34.32 -50.29 -14.20
N LEU A 68 33.48 -49.69 -13.35
CA LEU A 68 33.94 -48.68 -12.39
C LEU A 68 34.85 -49.29 -11.31
N GLU A 69 34.68 -50.57 -10.99
CA GLU A 69 35.52 -51.29 -10.03
C GLU A 69 36.97 -51.48 -10.51
N HIS A 70 37.23 -51.35 -11.82
CA HIS A 70 38.58 -51.42 -12.39
C HIS A 70 39.35 -50.10 -12.27
N LEU A 71 38.68 -49.01 -11.90
CA LEU A 71 39.29 -47.69 -11.68
C LEU A 71 39.87 -47.56 -10.27
N LEU A 72 40.90 -46.73 -10.11
CA LEU A 72 41.35 -46.30 -8.80
C LEU A 72 40.26 -45.43 -8.13
N PRO A 73 40.16 -45.41 -6.79
CA PRO A 73 39.12 -44.65 -6.10
C PRO A 73 39.03 -43.16 -6.46
N HIS A 74 40.15 -42.54 -6.85
CA HIS A 74 40.21 -41.13 -7.25
C HIS A 74 39.86 -40.88 -8.73
N GLU A 75 39.81 -41.92 -9.55
CA GLU A 75 39.45 -41.85 -10.98
C GLU A 75 37.94 -41.98 -11.20
N VAL A 76 37.23 -42.63 -10.26
CA VAL A 76 35.77 -42.81 -10.31
C VAL A 76 35.02 -41.47 -10.48
N PRO A 77 35.33 -40.40 -9.72
CA PRO A 77 34.66 -39.10 -9.93
C PRO A 77 34.88 -38.54 -11.33
N THR A 78 36.07 -38.72 -11.92
CA THR A 78 36.39 -38.28 -13.27
C THR A 78 35.56 -39.02 -14.31
N ALA A 79 35.44 -40.35 -14.19
CA ALA A 79 34.59 -41.14 -15.08
C ALA A 79 33.10 -40.77 -14.98
N LEU A 80 32.60 -40.54 -13.76
CA LEU A 80 31.22 -40.09 -13.57
C LEU A 80 30.97 -38.67 -14.10
N ALA A 81 31.98 -37.79 -14.04
CA ALA A 81 31.91 -36.47 -14.67
C ALA A 81 31.84 -36.57 -16.20
N GLU A 82 32.62 -37.47 -16.82
CA GLU A 82 32.54 -37.75 -18.25
C GLU A 82 31.18 -38.34 -18.64
N PHE A 83 30.62 -39.27 -17.84
CA PHE A 83 29.27 -39.79 -18.04
C PHE A 83 28.25 -38.67 -18.05
N ARG A 84 28.34 -37.74 -17.09
CA ARG A 84 27.44 -36.58 -17.03
C ARG A 84 27.63 -35.65 -18.23
N ARG A 85 28.87 -35.42 -18.67
CA ARG A 85 29.18 -34.53 -19.80
C ARG A 85 28.56 -35.03 -21.11
N VAL A 86 28.67 -36.32 -21.40
CA VAL A 86 28.17 -36.89 -22.66
C VAL A 86 26.66 -37.14 -22.66
N LEU A 87 26.04 -37.27 -21.48
CA LEU A 87 24.59 -37.41 -21.34
C LEU A 87 23.84 -36.14 -21.72
N ARG A 88 22.75 -36.32 -22.48
CA ARG A 88 21.75 -35.26 -22.69
C ARG A 88 21.08 -34.89 -21.37
N PRO A 89 20.57 -33.65 -21.24
CA PRO A 89 19.75 -33.28 -20.08
C PRO A 89 18.58 -34.26 -19.89
N GLY A 90 18.43 -34.78 -18.67
CA GLY A 90 17.45 -35.83 -18.34
C GLY A 90 17.76 -37.24 -18.88
N GLY A 91 18.93 -37.46 -19.51
CA GLY A 91 19.41 -38.78 -19.90
C GLY A 91 19.76 -39.65 -18.69
N MET A 92 19.83 -40.98 -18.88
CA MET A 92 19.99 -41.93 -17.78
C MET A 92 21.33 -42.68 -17.83
N ALA A 93 22.08 -42.68 -16.73
CA ALA A 93 23.20 -43.58 -16.51
C ALA A 93 22.74 -44.83 -15.74
N TYR A 94 23.06 -46.00 -16.27
CA TYR A 94 22.86 -47.30 -15.64
C TYR A 94 24.21 -47.92 -15.35
N VAL A 95 24.46 -48.19 -14.07
CA VAL A 95 25.76 -48.67 -13.59
C VAL A 95 25.56 -49.99 -12.84
N VAL A 96 26.27 -51.03 -13.28
CA VAL A 96 26.36 -52.32 -12.58
C VAL A 96 27.78 -52.48 -12.06
N VAL A 97 27.91 -52.77 -10.77
CA VAL A 97 29.20 -53.06 -10.11
C VAL A 97 29.03 -54.20 -9.10
N PRO A 98 30.10 -54.89 -8.68
CA PRO A 98 30.01 -55.90 -7.63
C PRO A 98 29.48 -55.36 -6.30
N ASP A 99 28.59 -56.11 -5.64
CA ASP A 99 28.11 -55.80 -4.29
C ASP A 99 29.11 -56.27 -3.23
N VAL A 100 30.02 -55.37 -2.85
CA VAL A 100 31.03 -55.64 -1.82
C VAL A 100 30.41 -55.98 -0.47
N GLN A 101 29.18 -55.53 -0.19
CA GLN A 101 28.49 -55.90 1.04
C GLN A 101 28.11 -57.40 1.04
N SER A 102 27.58 -57.91 -0.07
CA SER A 102 27.28 -59.34 -0.21
C SER A 102 28.56 -60.20 -0.22
N LEU A 103 29.67 -59.68 -0.77
CA LEU A 103 30.97 -60.34 -0.67
C LEU A 103 31.50 -60.39 0.76
N ALA A 104 31.34 -59.31 1.53
CA ALA A 104 31.77 -59.27 2.94
C ALA A 104 31.08 -60.34 3.78
N GLU A 105 29.81 -60.64 3.51
CA GLU A 105 29.07 -61.74 4.15
C GLU A 105 29.69 -63.12 3.85
N LYS A 106 30.14 -63.35 2.60
CA LYS A 106 30.84 -64.60 2.20
C LYS A 106 32.25 -64.71 2.77
N ILE A 107 32.98 -63.60 2.83
CA ILE A 107 34.28 -63.52 3.50
C ILE A 107 34.12 -63.88 4.98
N ALA A 108 33.09 -63.35 5.64
CA ALA A 108 32.80 -63.65 7.04
C ALA A 108 32.45 -65.13 7.28
N SER A 109 31.89 -65.83 6.29
CA SER A 109 31.65 -67.28 6.38
C SER A 109 32.89 -68.13 6.11
N GLY A 110 34.03 -67.53 5.74
CA GLY A 110 35.29 -68.24 5.46
C GLY A 110 35.35 -68.94 4.10
N ASP A 111 34.35 -68.76 3.25
CA ASP A 111 34.27 -69.36 1.91
C ASP A 111 34.81 -68.39 0.86
N LEU A 112 36.11 -68.49 0.61
CA LEU A 112 36.84 -67.58 -0.28
C LEU A 112 37.00 -68.12 -1.71
N GLU A 113 37.09 -69.44 -1.85
CA GLU A 113 37.44 -70.12 -3.10
C GLU A 113 36.24 -70.83 -3.75
N GLY A 114 35.11 -70.97 -3.05
CA GLY A 114 33.88 -71.54 -3.58
C GLY A 114 33.31 -70.73 -4.74
N GLU A 115 32.60 -71.41 -5.65
CA GLU A 115 31.87 -70.78 -6.76
C GLU A 115 30.77 -69.86 -6.18
N LEU A 116 30.93 -68.54 -6.35
CA LEU A 116 29.90 -67.55 -6.04
C LEU A 116 28.83 -67.54 -7.13
N TYR A 117 29.28 -67.45 -8.38
CA TYR A 117 28.44 -67.50 -9.57
C TYR A 117 29.27 -67.89 -10.78
N ARG A 118 28.59 -68.26 -11.87
CA ARG A 118 29.23 -68.63 -13.13
C ARG A 118 29.07 -67.52 -14.15
N SER A 119 30.18 -67.00 -14.63
CA SER A 119 30.26 -65.99 -15.69
C SER A 119 30.64 -66.63 -17.04
N PRO A 120 30.56 -65.90 -18.17
CA PRO A 120 31.04 -66.40 -19.47
C PRO A 120 32.53 -66.78 -19.50
N ILE A 121 33.34 -66.25 -18.58
CA ILE A 121 34.77 -66.56 -18.46
C ILE A 121 35.07 -67.69 -17.47
N GLY A 122 34.03 -68.25 -16.81
CA GLY A 122 34.15 -69.37 -15.88
C GLY A 122 33.51 -69.12 -14.51
N SER A 123 33.74 -70.06 -13.60
CA SER A 123 33.39 -69.97 -12.18
C SER A 123 34.12 -68.79 -11.54
N ILE A 124 33.38 -67.93 -10.85
CA ILE A 124 33.92 -66.77 -10.11
C ILE A 124 33.85 -67.07 -8.62
N ALA A 125 34.97 -66.97 -7.91
CA ALA A 125 35.04 -67.03 -6.45
C ALA A 125 35.21 -65.65 -5.81
N VAL A 126 35.12 -65.55 -4.47
CA VAL A 126 35.32 -64.28 -3.74
C VAL A 126 36.66 -63.65 -4.09
N LEU A 127 37.73 -64.45 -4.17
CA LEU A 127 39.07 -63.95 -4.51
C LEU A 127 39.14 -63.40 -5.94
N ASP A 128 38.36 -63.96 -6.86
CA ASP A 128 38.29 -63.50 -8.24
C ASP A 128 37.57 -62.14 -8.34
N VAL A 129 36.64 -61.84 -7.44
CA VAL A 129 35.98 -60.52 -7.35
C VAL A 129 36.83 -59.50 -6.58
N LEU A 130 37.69 -59.93 -5.64
CA LEU A 130 38.56 -59.01 -4.90
C LEU A 130 39.79 -58.59 -5.70
N TRP A 131 40.39 -59.50 -6.44
CA TRP A 131 41.70 -59.29 -7.09
C TRP A 131 41.68 -59.49 -8.61
N GLY A 132 40.51 -59.73 -9.17
CA GLY A 132 40.32 -60.05 -10.58
C GLY A 132 40.41 -61.54 -10.86
N HIS A 133 39.75 -61.97 -11.93
CA HIS A 133 39.67 -63.38 -12.32
C HIS A 133 41.07 -63.99 -12.52
N ARG A 134 41.43 -64.99 -11.69
CA ARG A 134 42.78 -65.55 -11.61
C ARG A 134 43.35 -65.98 -12.96
N ALA A 135 42.55 -66.60 -13.83
CA ALA A 135 43.02 -67.02 -15.17
C ALA A 135 43.26 -65.82 -16.11
N SER A 136 42.53 -64.72 -15.93
CA SER A 136 42.77 -63.48 -16.68
C SER A 136 44.03 -62.77 -16.21
N ILE A 137 44.25 -62.70 -14.89
CA ILE A 137 45.46 -62.13 -14.31
C ILE A 137 46.69 -62.94 -14.72
N ALA A 138 46.62 -64.28 -14.68
CA ALA A 138 47.69 -65.16 -15.13
C ALA A 138 48.02 -65.01 -16.62
N ALA A 139 47.04 -64.62 -17.44
CA ALA A 139 47.21 -64.34 -18.87
C ALA A 139 47.70 -62.88 -19.15
N GLY A 140 48.16 -62.15 -18.13
CA GLY A 140 48.70 -60.79 -18.26
C GLY A 140 47.64 -59.69 -18.40
N ARG A 141 46.35 -60.00 -18.26
CA ARG A 141 45.25 -59.01 -18.34
C ARG A 141 45.05 -58.31 -17.00
N HIS A 142 46.08 -57.62 -16.52
CA HIS A 142 46.07 -56.94 -15.21
C HIS A 142 45.04 -55.79 -15.11
N TYR A 143 44.53 -55.29 -16.23
CA TYR A 143 43.45 -54.29 -16.25
C TYR A 143 42.10 -54.87 -15.78
N MET A 144 41.92 -56.19 -15.79
CA MET A 144 40.74 -56.88 -15.26
C MET A 144 40.75 -57.02 -13.72
N GLY A 145 41.78 -56.49 -13.04
CA GLY A 145 41.82 -56.47 -11.58
C GLY A 145 40.87 -55.42 -11.02
N HIS A 146 40.15 -55.74 -9.95
CA HIS A 146 39.33 -54.76 -9.23
C HIS A 146 40.26 -53.91 -8.35
N ARG A 147 40.15 -52.58 -8.47
CA ARG A 147 40.97 -51.58 -7.78
C ARG A 147 40.17 -50.71 -6.82
N THR A 148 38.85 -50.78 -6.90
CA THR A 148 37.91 -50.13 -6.00
C THR A 148 36.70 -51.05 -5.81
N GLY A 149 35.79 -50.65 -4.90
CA GLY A 149 34.60 -51.43 -4.60
C GLY A 149 33.50 -50.56 -3.99
N PHE A 150 32.26 -51.04 -4.08
CA PHE A 150 31.09 -50.27 -3.69
C PHE A 150 30.13 -51.11 -2.83
N SER A 151 29.65 -50.48 -1.75
CA SER A 151 28.34 -50.77 -1.16
C SER A 151 27.27 -49.91 -1.83
N ALA A 152 25.99 -50.26 -1.63
CA ALA A 152 24.87 -49.46 -2.14
C ALA A 152 24.97 -47.97 -1.70
N ALA A 153 25.28 -47.72 -0.43
CA ALA A 153 25.42 -46.38 0.12
C ALA A 153 26.58 -45.59 -0.50
N THR A 154 27.73 -46.24 -0.72
CA THR A 154 28.89 -45.58 -1.33
C THR A 154 28.68 -45.28 -2.81
N LEU A 155 27.99 -46.16 -3.55
CA LEU A 155 27.67 -45.93 -4.96
C LEU A 155 26.67 -44.78 -5.13
N GLN A 156 25.60 -44.79 -4.32
CA GLN A 156 24.61 -43.71 -4.26
C GLN A 156 25.29 -42.36 -4.05
N ARG A 157 26.14 -42.27 -3.01
CA ARG A 157 26.85 -41.02 -2.68
C ARG A 157 27.73 -40.54 -3.82
N ARG A 158 28.48 -41.43 -4.50
CA ARG A 158 29.37 -41.05 -5.61
C ARG A 158 28.60 -40.53 -6.82
N LEU A 159 27.47 -41.14 -7.16
CA LEU A 159 26.59 -40.67 -8.23
C LEU A 159 25.97 -39.31 -7.89
N THR A 160 25.49 -39.12 -6.66
CA THR A 160 24.95 -37.83 -6.21
C THR A 160 26.02 -36.73 -6.20
N GLU A 161 27.22 -37.01 -5.68
CA GLU A 161 28.37 -36.08 -5.69
C GLU A 161 28.79 -35.70 -7.12
N ALA A 162 28.62 -36.61 -8.09
CA ALA A 162 28.89 -36.34 -9.49
C ALA A 162 27.79 -35.49 -10.17
N GLY A 163 26.70 -35.15 -9.48
CA GLY A 163 25.64 -34.28 -9.99
C GLY A 163 24.51 -35.01 -10.73
N PHE A 164 24.31 -36.30 -10.45
CA PHE A 164 23.13 -37.03 -10.89
C PHE A 164 22.01 -36.92 -9.84
N ASP A 165 20.76 -36.74 -10.30
CA ASP A 165 19.58 -36.64 -9.44
C ASP A 165 18.27 -36.82 -10.26
N PRO A 166 17.36 -37.76 -9.93
CA PRO A 166 17.46 -38.75 -8.85
C PRO A 166 18.45 -39.88 -9.13
N VAL A 167 18.99 -40.44 -8.05
CA VAL A 167 19.82 -41.65 -8.06
C VAL A 167 19.10 -42.73 -7.24
N SER A 168 19.00 -43.93 -7.80
CA SER A 168 18.48 -45.13 -7.15
C SER A 168 19.52 -46.25 -7.25
N VAL A 169 19.78 -46.94 -6.14
CA VAL A 169 20.69 -48.10 -6.09
C VAL A 169 19.98 -49.30 -5.49
N GLU A 170 19.82 -50.34 -6.29
CA GLU A 170 19.24 -51.64 -5.92
C GLU A 170 20.36 -52.65 -5.64
N ARG A 171 20.28 -53.35 -4.50
CA ARG A 171 21.14 -54.52 -4.23
C ARG A 171 20.53 -55.75 -4.87
N ARG A 172 21.36 -56.56 -5.55
CA ARG A 172 21.00 -57.87 -6.11
C ARG A 172 21.91 -58.97 -5.53
N PRO A 173 21.72 -59.36 -4.26
CA PRO A 173 22.66 -60.24 -3.54
C PRO A 173 22.86 -61.60 -4.20
N GLN A 174 21.82 -62.17 -4.83
CA GLN A 174 21.89 -63.47 -5.52
C GLN A 174 22.84 -63.43 -6.73
N ALA A 175 22.98 -62.27 -7.37
CA ALA A 175 23.89 -62.04 -8.48
C ALA A 175 25.23 -61.43 -8.03
N PHE A 176 25.38 -61.11 -6.73
CA PHE A 176 26.52 -60.36 -6.18
C PHE A 176 26.73 -58.99 -6.85
N GLU A 177 25.65 -58.30 -7.23
CA GLU A 177 25.68 -57.05 -7.98
C GLU A 177 24.92 -55.91 -7.28
N LEU A 178 25.37 -54.68 -7.52
CA LEU A 178 24.61 -53.45 -7.34
C LEU A 178 24.16 -52.94 -8.70
N PHE A 179 22.89 -52.55 -8.80
CA PHE A 179 22.35 -51.89 -9.99
C PHE A 179 21.95 -50.46 -9.62
N ALA A 180 22.56 -49.47 -10.26
CA ALA A 180 22.22 -48.07 -10.08
C ALA A 180 21.59 -47.48 -11.35
N SER A 181 20.53 -46.69 -11.17
CA SER A 181 19.96 -45.82 -12.20
C SER A 181 20.06 -44.36 -11.73
N ALA A 182 20.67 -43.50 -12.53
CA ALA A 182 20.99 -42.12 -12.18
C ALA A 182 20.63 -41.17 -13.32
N ALA A 183 19.79 -40.17 -13.06
CA ALA A 183 19.39 -39.19 -14.08
C ALA A 183 20.39 -38.02 -14.16
N GLY A 184 20.73 -37.60 -15.38
CA GLY A 184 21.47 -36.36 -15.61
C GLY A 184 20.63 -35.13 -15.22
N PRO A 185 21.27 -33.96 -15.01
CA PRO A 185 20.57 -32.75 -14.61
C PRO A 185 19.43 -32.40 -15.58
N ALA A 186 18.30 -31.95 -15.03
CA ALA A 186 17.16 -31.48 -15.83
C ALA A 186 17.58 -30.36 -16.80
N ALA A 187 16.95 -30.32 -17.97
CA ALA A 187 17.10 -29.21 -18.92
C ALA A 187 16.71 -27.88 -18.25
N ILE A 188 17.39 -26.80 -18.63
CA ILE A 188 17.15 -25.46 -18.09
C ILE A 188 15.68 -25.06 -18.27
N GLU A 189 15.08 -25.41 -19.39
CA GLU A 189 13.69 -25.15 -19.73
C GLU A 189 12.72 -25.89 -18.80
N THR A 190 13.00 -27.17 -18.51
CA THR A 190 12.20 -27.98 -17.57
C THR A 190 12.30 -27.42 -16.15
N LEU A 191 13.49 -26.99 -15.75
CA LEU A 191 13.73 -26.38 -14.44
C LEU A 191 13.04 -25.01 -14.33
N PHE A 192 13.12 -24.19 -15.37
CA PHE A 192 12.44 -22.90 -15.45
C PHE A 192 10.92 -23.05 -15.40
N GLU A 193 10.35 -24.03 -16.09
CA GLU A 193 8.91 -24.30 -16.03
C GLU A 193 8.49 -24.83 -14.64
N SER A 194 9.33 -25.64 -13.99
CA SER A 194 9.11 -26.07 -12.60
C SER A 194 9.13 -24.86 -11.64
N ALA A 195 10.07 -23.93 -11.85
CA ALA A 195 10.13 -22.67 -11.09
C ALA A 195 8.88 -21.82 -11.30
N ARG A 196 8.39 -21.71 -12.54
CA ARG A 196 7.13 -21.02 -12.86
C ARG A 196 5.93 -21.69 -12.22
N GLN A 197 5.87 -23.02 -12.19
CA GLN A 197 4.79 -23.75 -11.53
C GLN A 197 4.80 -23.52 -10.01
N ALA A 198 5.98 -23.47 -9.38
CA ALA A 198 6.10 -23.10 -7.97
C ALA A 198 5.67 -21.64 -7.73
N HIS A 199 6.07 -20.72 -8.61
CA HIS A 199 5.69 -19.31 -8.57
C HIS A 199 4.16 -19.15 -8.65
N THR A 200 3.51 -19.72 -9.66
CA THR A 200 2.05 -19.62 -9.84
C THR A 200 1.26 -20.29 -8.73
N ALA A 201 1.82 -21.31 -8.09
CA ALA A 201 1.24 -21.96 -6.91
C ALA A 201 1.49 -21.21 -5.58
N GLY A 202 2.15 -20.05 -5.61
CA GLY A 202 2.46 -19.26 -4.41
C GLY A 202 3.53 -19.88 -3.50
N ARG A 203 4.28 -20.88 -3.97
CA ARG A 203 5.43 -21.45 -3.25
C ARG A 203 6.67 -20.58 -3.52
N TRP A 204 6.64 -19.37 -2.96
CA TRP A 204 7.61 -18.31 -3.24
C TRP A 204 9.06 -18.72 -2.95
N VAL A 205 9.30 -19.41 -1.83
CA VAL A 205 10.66 -19.85 -1.45
C VAL A 205 11.18 -20.89 -2.43
N ASP A 206 10.36 -21.90 -2.78
CA ASP A 206 10.74 -22.92 -3.76
C ASP A 206 11.02 -22.31 -5.14
N ALA A 207 10.16 -21.38 -5.57
CA ALA A 207 10.32 -20.67 -6.83
C ALA A 207 11.63 -19.88 -6.88
N GLU A 208 11.99 -19.17 -5.80
CA GLU A 208 13.25 -18.43 -5.70
C GLU A 208 14.46 -19.37 -5.85
N VAL A 209 14.43 -20.53 -5.18
CA VAL A 209 15.50 -21.54 -5.25
C VAL A 209 15.63 -22.07 -6.67
N LEU A 210 14.52 -22.48 -7.30
CA LEU A 210 14.53 -23.04 -8.65
C LEU A 210 14.97 -22.01 -9.70
N TYR A 211 14.48 -20.76 -9.63
CA TYR A 211 14.99 -19.70 -10.51
C TYR A 211 16.47 -19.40 -10.24
N GLY A 212 16.91 -19.45 -8.98
CA GLY A 212 18.31 -19.34 -8.59
C GLY A 212 19.19 -20.39 -9.26
N GLU A 213 18.70 -21.62 -9.34
CA GLU A 213 19.38 -22.72 -10.02
C GLU A 213 19.40 -22.53 -11.54
N VAL A 214 18.29 -22.06 -12.15
CA VAL A 214 18.25 -21.70 -13.58
C VAL A 214 19.34 -20.67 -13.90
N VAL A 215 19.43 -19.58 -13.13
CA VAL A 215 20.41 -18.51 -13.42
C VAL A 215 21.85 -18.90 -13.06
N ALA A 216 22.05 -19.85 -12.13
CA ALA A 216 23.37 -20.41 -11.85
C ALA A 216 23.86 -21.27 -13.03
N ARG A 217 22.95 -22.06 -13.64
CA ARG A 217 23.26 -22.90 -14.81
C ARG A 217 23.29 -22.10 -16.12
N SER A 218 22.53 -21.02 -16.21
CA SER A 218 22.46 -20.11 -17.36
C SER A 218 22.36 -18.65 -16.90
N PRO A 219 23.51 -18.00 -16.64
CA PRO A 219 23.55 -16.60 -16.19
C PRO A 219 22.92 -15.60 -17.19
N GLY A 220 22.81 -15.96 -18.46
CA GLY A 220 22.16 -15.18 -19.52
C GLY A 220 20.64 -15.39 -19.61
N HIS A 221 20.01 -16.21 -18.77
CA HIS A 221 18.58 -16.51 -18.83
C HIS A 221 17.75 -15.36 -18.22
N TRP A 222 17.59 -14.26 -18.97
CA TRP A 222 16.89 -13.05 -18.51
C TRP A 222 15.47 -13.30 -17.96
N PRO A 223 14.65 -14.24 -18.49
CA PRO A 223 13.32 -14.47 -17.92
C PRO A 223 13.38 -14.99 -16.49
N ALA A 224 14.41 -15.78 -16.15
CA ALA A 224 14.57 -16.31 -14.79
C ALA A 224 15.05 -15.22 -13.82
N TRP A 225 15.90 -14.29 -14.27
CA TRP A 225 16.26 -13.12 -13.48
C TRP A 225 15.05 -12.22 -13.19
N LEU A 226 14.19 -11.98 -14.18
CA LEU A 226 12.99 -11.16 -14.00
C LEU A 226 12.03 -11.81 -13.01
N GLU A 227 11.66 -13.08 -13.23
CA GLU A 227 10.70 -13.78 -12.37
C GLU A 227 11.25 -13.98 -10.95
N ARG A 228 12.55 -14.26 -10.80
CA ARG A 228 13.21 -14.29 -9.47
C ARG A 228 13.11 -12.95 -8.76
N GLY A 229 13.30 -11.84 -9.48
CA GLY A 229 13.14 -10.50 -8.92
C GLY A 229 11.73 -10.25 -8.38
N ILE A 230 10.70 -10.69 -9.12
CA ILE A 230 9.29 -10.61 -8.71
C ILE A 230 9.04 -11.44 -7.43
N VAL A 231 9.54 -12.67 -7.39
CA VAL A 231 9.43 -13.54 -6.21
C VAL A 231 10.14 -12.92 -4.99
N CYS A 232 11.35 -12.38 -5.15
CA CYS A 232 12.07 -11.70 -4.07
C CYS A 232 11.30 -10.49 -3.54
N TRP A 233 10.59 -9.76 -4.40
CA TRP A 233 9.74 -8.66 -3.98
C TRP A 233 8.58 -9.13 -3.10
N ALA A 234 7.90 -10.21 -3.50
CA ALA A 234 6.85 -10.85 -2.71
C ALA A 234 7.35 -11.34 -1.33
N LEU A 235 8.59 -11.84 -1.28
CA LEU A 235 9.29 -12.24 -0.06
C LEU A 235 9.82 -11.05 0.77
N LYS A 236 9.50 -9.80 0.40
CA LYS A 236 9.95 -8.56 1.04
C LYS A 236 11.47 -8.35 1.01
N ARG A 237 12.20 -9.05 0.13
CA ARG A 237 13.65 -8.92 -0.09
C ARG A 237 13.91 -7.86 -1.16
N ARG A 238 13.64 -6.59 -0.81
CA ARG A 238 13.59 -5.46 -1.77
C ARG A 238 14.90 -5.24 -2.53
N ASP A 239 16.05 -5.32 -1.85
CA ASP A 239 17.35 -5.10 -2.49
C ASP A 239 17.69 -6.19 -3.52
N ALA A 240 17.44 -7.45 -3.16
CA ALA A 240 17.62 -8.58 -4.06
C ALA A 240 16.67 -8.50 -5.26
N ALA A 241 15.41 -8.12 -5.03
CA ALA A 241 14.44 -7.92 -6.10
C ALA A 241 14.91 -6.90 -7.13
N LEU A 242 15.33 -5.70 -6.68
CA LEU A 242 15.86 -4.65 -7.57
C LEU A 242 17.13 -5.10 -8.30
N ALA A 243 18.04 -5.80 -7.62
CA ALA A 243 19.27 -6.31 -8.24
C ALA A 243 18.97 -7.33 -9.36
N HIS A 244 18.05 -8.26 -9.12
CA HIS A 244 17.68 -9.29 -10.11
C HIS A 244 16.95 -8.71 -11.32
N VAL A 245 16.02 -7.77 -11.13
CA VAL A 245 15.34 -7.11 -12.25
C VAL A 245 16.33 -6.26 -13.07
N ARG A 246 17.30 -5.59 -12.43
CA ARG A 246 18.38 -4.88 -13.14
C ARG A 246 19.26 -5.85 -13.95
N GLN A 247 19.53 -7.03 -13.43
CA GLN A 247 20.28 -8.06 -14.16
C GLN A 247 19.50 -8.55 -15.38
N ALA A 248 18.19 -8.80 -15.24
CA ALA A 248 17.33 -9.15 -16.37
C ALA A 248 17.36 -8.05 -17.45
N LEU A 249 17.30 -6.78 -17.02
CA LEU A 249 17.33 -5.64 -17.93
C LEU A 249 18.67 -5.44 -18.63
N ALA A 250 19.78 -5.73 -17.95
CA ALA A 250 21.11 -5.65 -18.53
C ALA A 250 21.33 -6.69 -19.63
N ILE A 251 20.66 -7.84 -19.53
CA ILE A 251 20.72 -8.92 -20.53
C ILE A 251 19.75 -8.63 -21.68
N GLU A 252 18.52 -8.22 -21.38
CA GLU A 252 17.47 -7.92 -22.36
C GLU A 252 16.83 -6.53 -22.08
N PRO A 253 17.36 -5.45 -22.68
CA PRO A 253 16.95 -4.08 -22.36
C PRO A 253 15.61 -3.66 -22.98
N ASP A 254 15.17 -4.32 -24.05
CA ASP A 254 13.99 -3.94 -24.85
C ASP A 254 12.76 -4.81 -24.56
N PHE A 255 12.72 -5.45 -23.38
CA PHE A 255 11.52 -6.13 -22.91
C PHE A 255 10.68 -5.22 -22.00
N ALA A 256 9.50 -4.81 -22.49
CA ALA A 256 8.61 -3.85 -21.83
C ALA A 256 8.27 -4.23 -20.38
N ARG A 257 7.99 -5.51 -20.09
CA ARG A 257 7.64 -5.98 -18.74
C ARG A 257 8.80 -5.85 -17.76
N THR A 258 10.05 -6.03 -18.18
CA THR A 258 11.22 -5.82 -17.30
C THR A 258 11.33 -4.34 -16.91
N GLN A 259 11.20 -3.44 -17.88
CA GLN A 259 11.20 -1.99 -17.66
C GLN A 259 10.05 -1.57 -16.72
N ALA A 260 8.84 -2.05 -16.98
CA ALA A 260 7.66 -1.78 -16.14
C ALA A 260 7.84 -2.28 -14.70
N THR A 261 8.39 -3.49 -14.53
CA THR A 261 8.65 -4.09 -13.21
C THR A 261 9.67 -3.29 -12.42
N LEU A 262 10.78 -2.87 -13.05
CA LEU A 262 11.79 -2.04 -12.39
C LEU A 262 11.21 -0.68 -11.99
N GLY A 263 10.47 -0.05 -12.90
CA GLY A 263 9.76 1.21 -12.63
C GLY A 263 8.79 1.10 -11.45
N ALA A 264 7.96 0.04 -11.44
CA ALA A 264 7.03 -0.23 -10.34
C ALA A 264 7.76 -0.41 -9.00
N PHE A 265 8.84 -1.20 -8.96
CA PHE A 265 9.61 -1.43 -7.72
C PHE A 265 10.30 -0.16 -7.22
N LEU A 266 10.82 0.68 -8.11
CA LEU A 266 11.39 1.97 -7.75
C LEU A 266 10.32 2.91 -7.18
N GLY A 267 9.16 3.00 -7.83
CA GLY A 267 8.01 3.78 -7.35
C GLY A 267 7.55 3.32 -5.96
N MET A 268 7.35 2.01 -5.77
CA MET A 268 6.99 1.44 -4.46
C MET A 268 8.09 1.60 -3.39
N SER A 269 9.34 1.83 -3.80
CA SER A 269 10.46 2.13 -2.90
C SER A 269 10.60 3.63 -2.61
N GLY A 270 9.62 4.46 -2.99
CA GLY A 270 9.64 5.90 -2.77
C GLY A 270 10.62 6.65 -3.67
N GLN A 271 10.96 6.09 -4.83
CA GLN A 271 11.88 6.68 -5.81
C GLN A 271 11.17 6.97 -7.14
N PRO A 272 10.09 7.78 -7.17
CA PRO A 272 9.31 8.06 -8.37
C PRO A 272 10.15 8.68 -9.51
N MET A 273 11.10 9.56 -9.19
CA MET A 273 11.99 10.16 -10.20
C MET A 273 12.87 9.12 -10.90
N ALA A 274 13.34 8.10 -10.18
CA ALA A 274 14.10 7.01 -10.79
C ALA A 274 13.21 6.05 -11.58
N ALA A 275 11.92 5.95 -11.22
CA ALA A 275 10.95 5.09 -11.90
C ALA A 275 10.53 5.62 -13.28
N LEU A 276 10.40 6.95 -13.43
CA LEU A 276 9.89 7.59 -14.65
C LEU A 276 10.55 7.11 -15.95
N PRO A 277 11.89 7.12 -16.13
CA PRO A 277 12.49 6.71 -17.41
C PRO A 277 12.20 5.25 -17.76
N HIS A 278 12.13 4.36 -16.76
CA HIS A 278 11.80 2.95 -16.99
C HIS A 278 10.33 2.76 -17.37
N LEU A 279 9.42 3.48 -16.72
CA LEU A 279 7.98 3.43 -17.02
C LEU A 279 7.67 4.03 -18.39
N GLN A 280 8.31 5.14 -18.75
CA GLN A 280 8.22 5.74 -20.09
C GLN A 280 8.72 4.76 -21.16
N ARG A 281 9.89 4.15 -20.95
CA ARG A 281 10.44 3.16 -21.89
C ARG A 281 9.55 1.93 -22.02
N ALA A 282 8.93 1.48 -20.93
CA ALA A 282 7.98 0.37 -20.96
C ALA A 282 6.76 0.67 -21.84
N VAL A 283 6.20 1.88 -21.74
CA VAL A 283 5.07 2.34 -22.55
C VAL A 283 5.47 2.54 -24.02
N GLU A 284 6.70 2.98 -24.30
CA GLU A 284 7.22 3.06 -25.68
C GLU A 284 7.36 1.68 -26.33
N LEU A 285 7.87 0.70 -25.58
CA LEU A 285 8.08 -0.67 -26.06
C LEU A 285 6.76 -1.42 -26.23
N ASP A 286 5.81 -1.22 -25.31
CA ASP A 286 4.46 -1.78 -25.38
C ASP A 286 3.41 -0.73 -24.96
N PRO A 287 2.82 -0.01 -25.93
CA PRO A 287 1.77 0.97 -25.67
C PRO A 287 0.50 0.39 -25.03
N LYS A 288 0.33 -0.94 -25.03
CA LYS A 288 -0.83 -1.63 -24.43
C LYS A 288 -0.54 -2.16 -23.02
N ALA A 289 0.64 -1.91 -22.47
CA ALA A 289 1.00 -2.32 -21.12
C ALA A 289 0.24 -1.50 -20.05
N VAL A 290 -0.93 -1.99 -19.63
CA VAL A 290 -1.82 -1.35 -18.64
C VAL A 290 -1.08 -0.97 -17.35
N GLU A 291 -0.34 -1.92 -16.76
CA GLU A 291 0.42 -1.70 -15.53
C GLU A 291 1.53 -0.64 -15.68
N ALA A 292 2.13 -0.53 -16.87
CA ALA A 292 3.15 0.49 -17.13
C ALA A 292 2.52 1.90 -17.15
N HIS A 293 1.39 2.07 -17.85
CA HIS A 293 0.64 3.32 -17.85
C HIS A 293 0.14 3.68 -16.44
N TYR A 294 -0.40 2.73 -15.68
CA TYR A 294 -0.90 2.99 -14.34
C TYR A 294 0.23 3.47 -13.41
N ASN A 295 1.36 2.76 -13.39
CA ASN A 295 2.50 3.15 -12.56
C ASN A 295 3.16 4.44 -13.05
N LEU A 296 3.18 4.71 -14.36
CA LEU A 296 3.63 6.00 -14.93
C LEU A 296 2.75 7.14 -14.43
N GLY A 297 1.42 6.98 -14.49
CA GLY A 297 0.47 7.96 -13.98
C GLY A 297 0.69 8.26 -12.48
N LYS A 298 0.93 7.23 -11.67
CA LYS A 298 1.26 7.40 -10.24
C LYS A 298 2.56 8.17 -10.04
N ALA A 299 3.63 7.78 -10.71
CA ALA A 299 4.93 8.44 -10.59
C ALA A 299 4.86 9.92 -11.01
N LEU A 300 4.15 10.23 -12.10
CA LEU A 300 3.90 11.60 -12.58
C LEU A 300 3.08 12.41 -11.58
N GLN A 301 2.03 11.82 -11.01
CA GLN A 301 1.21 12.47 -9.99
C GLN A 301 2.04 12.82 -8.74
N GLU A 302 2.92 11.91 -8.29
CA GLU A 302 3.83 12.17 -7.17
C GLU A 302 4.85 13.29 -7.45
N GLN A 303 5.19 13.52 -8.72
CA GLN A 303 6.00 14.66 -9.15
C GLN A 303 5.21 15.97 -9.34
N GLY A 304 3.88 15.93 -9.20
CA GLY A 304 3.03 17.09 -9.47
C GLY A 304 2.76 17.34 -10.96
N GLU A 305 3.15 16.42 -11.85
CA GLU A 305 2.89 16.47 -13.30
C GLU A 305 1.46 15.99 -13.61
N VAL A 306 0.47 16.71 -13.07
CA VAL A 306 -0.93 16.28 -13.00
C VAL A 306 -1.56 16.05 -14.38
N ALA A 307 -1.22 16.87 -15.38
CA ALA A 307 -1.73 16.71 -16.75
C ALA A 307 -1.18 15.46 -17.45
N ALA A 308 0.10 15.14 -17.24
CA ALA A 308 0.71 13.93 -17.78
C ALA A 308 0.15 12.68 -17.07
N ALA A 309 -0.07 12.76 -15.75
CA ALA A 309 -0.73 11.70 -14.99
C ALA A 309 -2.16 11.43 -15.50
N GLU A 310 -2.93 12.48 -15.82
CA GLU A 310 -4.26 12.34 -16.43
C GLU A 310 -4.20 11.53 -17.72
N TYR A 311 -3.27 11.86 -18.62
CA TYR A 311 -3.09 11.15 -19.88
C TYR A 311 -2.85 9.65 -19.65
N SER A 312 -1.92 9.31 -18.74
CA SER A 312 -1.63 7.92 -18.38
C SER A 312 -2.84 7.19 -17.80
N TYR A 313 -3.60 7.80 -16.89
CA TYR A 313 -4.79 7.15 -16.32
C TYR A 313 -5.92 6.99 -17.35
N ARG A 314 -6.10 7.94 -18.27
CA ARG A 314 -7.04 7.78 -19.40
C ARG A 314 -6.61 6.66 -20.34
N ALA A 315 -5.32 6.50 -20.59
CA ALA A 315 -4.80 5.38 -21.37
C ALA A 315 -5.09 4.03 -20.69
N VAL A 316 -4.91 3.94 -19.36
CA VAL A 316 -5.33 2.76 -18.58
C VAL A 316 -6.81 2.47 -18.79
N LEU A 317 -7.70 3.44 -18.60
CA LEU A 317 -9.15 3.21 -18.72
C LEU A 317 -9.63 2.96 -20.16
N HIS A 318 -8.83 3.34 -21.16
CA HIS A 318 -9.09 2.97 -22.55
C HIS A 318 -8.76 1.48 -22.81
N LEU A 319 -7.67 0.99 -22.21
CA LEU A 319 -7.18 -0.39 -22.37
C LEU A 319 -7.94 -1.38 -21.45
N ASP A 320 -8.21 -0.95 -20.22
CA ASP A 320 -8.95 -1.68 -19.20
C ASP A 320 -10.01 -0.75 -18.56
N PRO A 321 -11.23 -0.72 -19.13
CA PRO A 321 -12.33 0.07 -18.59
C PRO A 321 -12.72 -0.30 -17.16
N ASP A 322 -12.38 -1.47 -16.63
CA ASP A 322 -12.80 -1.89 -15.28
C ASP A 322 -11.74 -1.59 -14.20
N HIS A 323 -10.62 -0.95 -14.57
CA HIS A 323 -9.53 -0.62 -13.67
C HIS A 323 -9.90 0.46 -12.62
N GLN A 324 -10.43 0.04 -11.47
CA GLN A 324 -10.98 0.94 -10.46
C GLN A 324 -9.96 1.89 -9.82
N LEU A 325 -8.72 1.43 -9.58
CA LEU A 325 -7.67 2.28 -8.99
C LEU A 325 -7.23 3.41 -9.93
N ALA A 326 -7.13 3.15 -11.24
CA ALA A 326 -6.85 4.18 -12.24
C ALA A 326 -8.01 5.16 -12.35
N ARG A 327 -9.27 4.69 -12.27
CA ARG A 327 -10.46 5.54 -12.22
C ARG A 327 -10.47 6.45 -10.98
N LEU A 328 -10.13 5.91 -9.82
CA LEU A 328 -10.00 6.69 -8.58
C LEU A 328 -8.94 7.79 -8.73
N ASN A 329 -7.77 7.42 -9.24
CA ASN A 329 -6.66 8.35 -9.42
C ASN A 329 -6.95 9.41 -10.50
N LEU A 330 -7.66 9.05 -11.58
CA LEU A 330 -8.15 10.01 -12.57
C LEU A 330 -9.09 11.03 -11.92
N GLY A 331 -10.04 10.58 -11.10
CA GLY A 331 -10.92 11.46 -10.34
C GLY A 331 -10.12 12.43 -9.44
N ASN A 332 -9.15 11.93 -8.69
CA ASN A 332 -8.25 12.74 -7.86
C ASN A 332 -7.47 13.79 -8.65
N VAL A 333 -6.89 13.39 -9.78
CA VAL A 333 -6.11 14.24 -10.67
C VAL A 333 -6.97 15.34 -11.28
N LEU A 334 -8.21 15.04 -11.66
CA LEU A 334 -9.17 16.03 -12.16
C LEU A 334 -9.59 17.02 -11.06
N LEU A 335 -9.83 16.53 -9.84
CA LEU A 335 -10.14 17.37 -8.68
C LEU A 335 -8.98 18.31 -8.32
N ALA A 336 -7.74 17.81 -8.35
CA ALA A 336 -6.53 18.61 -8.14
C ALA A 336 -6.34 19.70 -9.21
N GLN A 337 -6.87 19.48 -10.42
CA GLN A 337 -6.95 20.46 -11.51
C GLN A 337 -8.20 21.35 -11.44
N TRP A 338 -9.01 21.27 -10.37
CA TRP A 338 -10.24 22.05 -10.20
C TRP A 338 -11.32 21.76 -11.26
N ARG A 339 -11.27 20.57 -11.88
CA ARG A 339 -12.26 20.05 -12.83
C ARG A 339 -13.27 19.15 -12.11
N GLY A 340 -13.89 19.68 -11.05
CA GLY A 340 -14.86 18.97 -10.20
C GLY A 340 -15.98 18.25 -10.98
N PRO A 341 -16.69 18.92 -11.90
CA PRO A 341 -17.77 18.30 -12.68
C PRO A 341 -17.35 17.06 -13.48
N GLU A 342 -16.09 16.97 -13.89
CA GLU A 342 -15.55 15.82 -14.62
C GLU A 342 -14.94 14.77 -13.69
N GLY A 343 -14.28 15.21 -12.61
CA GLY A 343 -13.62 14.33 -11.64
C GLY A 343 -14.59 13.58 -10.73
N LEU A 344 -15.67 14.22 -10.25
CA LEU A 344 -16.61 13.65 -9.29
C LEU A 344 -17.28 12.35 -9.79
N PRO A 345 -17.76 12.24 -11.06
CA PRO A 345 -18.32 10.99 -11.57
C PRO A 345 -17.31 9.83 -11.56
N HIS A 346 -16.05 10.09 -11.94
CA HIS A 346 -14.99 9.07 -11.90
C HIS A 346 -14.70 8.63 -10.47
N TYR A 347 -14.56 9.58 -9.55
CA TYR A 347 -14.32 9.30 -8.14
C TYR A 347 -15.46 8.49 -7.52
N ARG A 348 -16.71 8.85 -7.81
CA ARG A 348 -17.92 8.16 -7.34
C ARG A 348 -18.02 6.72 -7.85
N ALA A 349 -17.75 6.51 -9.14
CA ALA A 349 -17.79 5.17 -9.72
C ALA A 349 -16.70 4.27 -9.11
N ALA A 350 -15.48 4.80 -8.90
CA ALA A 350 -14.40 4.04 -8.29
C ALA A 350 -14.66 3.72 -6.81
N THR A 351 -15.11 4.70 -6.01
CA THR A 351 -15.47 4.47 -4.60
C THR A 351 -16.58 3.44 -4.47
N ARG A 352 -17.57 3.40 -5.37
CA ARG A 352 -18.59 2.33 -5.32
C ARG A 352 -18.03 0.92 -5.53
N ALA A 353 -17.00 0.77 -6.36
CA ALA A 353 -16.43 -0.53 -6.70
C ALA A 353 -15.34 -1.02 -5.71
N ILE A 354 -14.68 -0.11 -5.00
CA ILE A 354 -13.57 -0.44 -4.08
C ILE A 354 -14.10 -0.62 -2.66
N ASP A 355 -14.09 -1.84 -2.13
CA ASP A 355 -14.53 -2.14 -0.76
C ASP A 355 -13.42 -1.89 0.28
N ASP A 356 -13.00 -0.63 0.39
CA ASP A 356 -12.00 -0.18 1.37
C ASP A 356 -12.58 0.98 2.22
N PRO A 357 -12.64 0.86 3.57
CA PRO A 357 -13.24 1.87 4.44
C PRO A 357 -12.65 3.27 4.26
N TYR A 358 -11.34 3.36 4.07
CA TYR A 358 -10.65 4.63 3.90
C TYR A 358 -11.08 5.30 2.59
N VAL A 359 -11.06 4.57 1.47
CA VAL A 359 -11.53 5.05 0.16
C VAL A 359 -13.02 5.46 0.20
N GLN A 360 -13.88 4.66 0.84
CA GLN A 360 -15.31 4.96 0.96
C GLN A 360 -15.57 6.25 1.76
N SER A 361 -14.81 6.47 2.83
CA SER A 361 -14.97 7.64 3.71
C SER A 361 -14.65 8.97 3.02
N ASN A 362 -13.83 8.95 1.97
CA ASN A 362 -13.46 10.18 1.27
C ASN A 362 -14.62 10.80 0.46
N TRP A 363 -15.60 10.00 0.03
CA TRP A 363 -16.70 10.50 -0.79
C TRP A 363 -17.63 11.46 -0.03
N PRO A 364 -18.17 11.11 1.16
CA PRO A 364 -18.94 12.05 1.98
C PRO A 364 -18.17 13.33 2.32
N MET A 365 -16.88 13.22 2.64
CA MET A 365 -16.01 14.37 2.90
C MET A 365 -15.92 15.30 1.68
N LEU A 366 -15.64 14.74 0.49
CA LEU A 366 -15.49 15.51 -0.74
C LEU A 366 -16.74 16.31 -1.09
N LEU A 367 -17.93 15.74 -0.87
CA LEU A 367 -19.20 16.40 -1.19
C LEU A 367 -19.49 17.62 -0.31
N ASN A 368 -18.92 17.73 0.89
CA ASN A 368 -19.06 18.95 1.70
C ASN A 368 -18.41 20.17 1.03
N PHE A 369 -17.39 19.96 0.20
CA PHE A 369 -16.68 21.02 -0.51
C PHE A 369 -17.34 21.38 -1.85
N ALA A 370 -17.94 20.39 -2.51
CA ALA A 370 -18.58 20.55 -3.81
C ALA A 370 -19.84 21.41 -3.74
N ALA A 371 -19.99 22.33 -4.69
CA ALA A 371 -21.11 23.26 -4.76
C ALA A 371 -22.29 22.71 -5.59
N GLU A 372 -22.03 21.75 -6.46
CA GLU A 372 -22.97 21.16 -7.41
C GLU A 372 -23.99 20.20 -6.80
N PRO A 373 -23.61 19.29 -5.86
CA PRO A 373 -24.56 18.36 -5.25
C PRO A 373 -25.60 19.11 -4.40
N SER A 374 -26.81 18.56 -4.30
CA SER A 374 -27.82 18.98 -3.33
C SER A 374 -27.48 18.52 -1.90
N ASP A 375 -28.10 19.14 -0.90
CA ASP A 375 -27.90 18.79 0.51
C ASP A 375 -28.38 17.35 0.81
N ASP A 376 -29.44 16.90 0.14
CA ASP A 376 -29.94 15.52 0.22
C ASP A 376 -28.95 14.51 -0.37
N GLU A 377 -28.30 14.83 -1.50
CA GLU A 377 -27.27 13.97 -2.10
C GLU A 377 -26.04 13.85 -1.19
N VAL A 378 -25.67 14.93 -0.51
CA VAL A 378 -24.59 14.92 0.48
C VAL A 378 -24.97 14.00 1.63
N PHE A 379 -26.15 14.16 2.23
CA PHE A 379 -26.58 13.30 3.35
C PHE A 379 -26.76 11.84 2.92
N ALA A 380 -27.29 11.57 1.72
CA ALA A 380 -27.41 10.23 1.17
C ALA A 380 -26.04 9.53 1.03
N ALA A 381 -24.98 10.26 0.67
CA ALA A 381 -23.63 9.71 0.64
C ALA A 381 -23.13 9.25 2.02
N HIS A 382 -23.46 10.00 3.08
CA HIS A 382 -23.13 9.62 4.46
C HIS A 382 -23.90 8.37 4.89
N ARG A 383 -25.19 8.27 4.53
CA ARG A 383 -26.03 7.10 4.77
C ARG A 383 -25.54 5.86 4.02
N GLU A 384 -25.08 6.02 2.78
CA GLU A 384 -24.49 4.93 2.00
C GLU A 384 -23.21 4.39 2.66
N PHE A 385 -22.36 5.26 3.23
CA PHE A 385 -21.20 4.81 4.00
C PHE A 385 -21.62 4.00 5.23
N ASP A 386 -22.60 4.48 6.00
CA ASP A 386 -23.17 3.73 7.14
C ASP A 386 -23.67 2.35 6.70
N GLU A 387 -24.45 2.28 5.62
CA GLU A 387 -25.01 1.02 5.10
C GLU A 387 -23.94 0.03 4.66
N ARG A 388 -22.85 0.50 4.04
CA ARG A 388 -21.83 -0.38 3.48
C ARG A 388 -20.74 -0.75 4.47
N MET A 389 -20.31 0.19 5.31
CA MET A 389 -19.11 0.03 6.14
C MET A 389 -19.43 -0.15 7.63
N ILE A 390 -20.56 0.40 8.12
CA ILE A 390 -20.91 0.34 9.54
C ILE A 390 -21.97 -0.71 9.84
N ALA A 391 -23.02 -0.81 9.03
CA ALA A 391 -24.11 -1.76 9.23
C ALA A 391 -23.63 -3.22 9.33
N PRO A 392 -22.63 -3.69 8.55
CA PRO A 392 -22.10 -5.04 8.70
C PRO A 392 -21.45 -5.31 10.07
N LEU A 393 -21.04 -4.27 10.80
CA LEU A 393 -20.43 -4.38 12.13
C LEU A 393 -21.45 -4.59 13.26
N ALA A 394 -22.76 -4.60 12.96
CA ALA A 394 -23.80 -4.72 13.98
C ALA A 394 -23.64 -5.98 14.87
N GLY A 395 -23.16 -7.09 14.30
CA GLY A 395 -22.90 -8.33 15.05
C GLY A 395 -21.70 -8.26 16.00
N LEU A 396 -20.85 -7.23 15.88
CA LEU A 396 -19.70 -6.99 16.76
C LEU A 396 -20.02 -6.04 17.92
N ILE A 397 -21.23 -5.45 17.93
CA ILE A 397 -21.66 -4.57 19.02
C ILE A 397 -21.95 -5.42 20.26
N VAL A 398 -21.22 -5.12 21.33
CA VAL A 398 -21.37 -5.78 22.64
C VAL A 398 -22.18 -4.89 23.56
N ALA A 399 -23.06 -5.49 24.37
CA ALA A 399 -23.81 -4.76 25.38
C ALA A 399 -22.86 -4.03 26.36
N PRO A 400 -23.12 -2.75 26.69
CA PRO A 400 -22.26 -2.01 27.60
C PRO A 400 -22.24 -2.64 29.00
N LEU A 401 -21.07 -2.64 29.63
CA LEU A 401 -20.87 -3.12 31.01
C LEU A 401 -20.99 -2.00 32.05
N ASN A 402 -21.18 -0.75 31.60
CA ASN A 402 -21.23 0.43 32.45
C ASN A 402 -22.46 0.37 33.38
N PRO A 403 -22.32 0.58 34.71
CA PRO A 403 -23.45 0.61 35.62
C PRO A 403 -24.35 1.82 35.32
N PRO A 404 -25.69 1.65 35.20
CA PRO A 404 -26.65 2.73 34.92
C PRO A 404 -26.96 3.58 36.14
N ASP A 405 -25.91 4.17 36.75
CA ASP A 405 -26.05 5.13 37.84
C ASP A 405 -26.05 6.57 37.28
N PRO A 406 -27.17 7.31 37.36
CA PRO A 406 -27.27 8.67 36.82
C PRO A 406 -26.37 9.71 37.53
N GLY A 407 -25.95 9.44 38.77
CA GLY A 407 -25.20 10.35 39.64
C GLY A 407 -23.68 10.13 39.67
N ARG A 408 -23.18 9.03 39.09
CA ARG A 408 -21.75 8.68 39.14
C ARG A 408 -20.83 9.70 38.45
N ARG A 409 -19.55 9.70 38.81
CA ARG A 409 -18.49 10.36 38.02
C ARG A 409 -18.42 9.72 36.64
N LEU A 410 -18.49 10.53 35.57
CA LEU A 410 -18.57 10.04 34.19
C LEU A 410 -17.19 9.99 33.53
N ARG A 411 -16.91 8.90 32.82
CA ARG A 411 -15.73 8.78 31.96
C ARG A 411 -16.01 9.27 30.55
N ILE A 412 -15.35 10.36 30.16
CA ILE A 412 -15.45 10.94 28.82
C ILE A 412 -14.22 10.55 28.02
N GLY A 413 -14.42 9.85 26.91
CA GLY A 413 -13.37 9.49 25.98
C GLY A 413 -13.35 10.43 24.79
N TYR A 414 -12.25 11.13 24.53
CA TYR A 414 -12.06 11.91 23.30
C TYR A 414 -11.17 11.13 22.33
N LEU A 415 -11.69 10.82 21.14
CA LEU A 415 -10.99 10.03 20.12
C LEU A 415 -10.51 10.95 18.99
N SER A 416 -9.20 11.15 18.87
CA SER A 416 -8.64 11.96 17.79
C SER A 416 -7.17 11.67 17.49
N ARG A 417 -6.79 11.87 16.23
CA ARG A 417 -5.37 12.03 15.82
C ARG A 417 -4.89 13.47 15.88
N ASP A 418 -5.78 14.41 16.13
CA ASP A 418 -5.54 15.85 15.98
C ASP A 418 -5.21 16.55 17.30
N PHE A 419 -4.84 15.80 18.34
CA PHE A 419 -4.24 16.32 19.56
C PHE A 419 -2.79 16.79 19.31
N CYS A 420 -2.61 17.71 18.38
CA CYS A 420 -1.32 18.22 17.91
C CYS A 420 -1.50 19.64 17.35
N ARG A 421 -0.49 20.20 16.67
CA ARG A 421 -0.59 21.42 15.87
C ARG A 421 -1.60 21.26 14.72
N HIS A 422 -2.88 21.38 15.04
CA HIS A 422 -4.01 21.20 14.15
C HIS A 422 -5.14 22.19 14.51
N ALA A 423 -6.08 22.40 13.58
CA ALA A 423 -7.23 23.30 13.77
C ALA A 423 -8.09 22.95 14.99
N VAL A 424 -8.18 21.66 15.35
CA VAL A 424 -8.94 21.16 16.51
C VAL A 424 -8.44 21.79 17.82
N ARG A 425 -7.13 22.05 17.95
CA ARG A 425 -6.57 22.55 19.21
C ARG A 425 -7.16 23.87 19.65
N TYR A 426 -7.53 24.74 18.71
CA TYR A 426 -8.07 26.06 19.01
C TYR A 426 -9.42 26.00 19.69
N PHE A 427 -10.14 24.87 19.60
CA PHE A 427 -11.48 24.74 20.14
C PHE A 427 -11.57 23.70 21.26
N LEU A 428 -10.77 22.65 21.17
CA LEU A 428 -10.84 21.55 22.11
C LEU A 428 -9.93 21.73 23.33
N LEU A 429 -8.74 22.30 23.15
CA LEU A 429 -7.82 22.50 24.28
C LEU A 429 -8.46 23.28 25.43
N PRO A 430 -9.14 24.43 25.23
CA PRO A 430 -9.81 25.12 26.32
C PRO A 430 -10.90 24.28 27.00
N ILE A 431 -11.53 23.33 26.31
CA ILE A 431 -12.53 22.43 26.91
C ILE A 431 -11.83 21.43 27.83
N ILE A 432 -10.77 20.77 27.34
CA ILE A 432 -10.01 19.78 28.13
C ILE A 432 -9.38 20.44 29.36
N GLU A 433 -8.93 21.70 29.25
CA GLU A 433 -8.38 22.48 30.36
C GLU A 433 -9.38 22.81 31.48
N HIS A 434 -10.68 22.91 31.14
CA HIS A 434 -11.71 23.43 32.05
C HIS A 434 -12.71 22.38 32.54
N HIS A 435 -12.53 21.11 32.19
CA HIS A 435 -13.37 20.04 32.70
C HIS A 435 -13.33 19.95 34.23
N ASP A 436 -14.48 19.71 34.87
CA ASP A 436 -14.56 19.41 36.29
C ASP A 436 -14.15 17.95 36.54
N HIS A 437 -12.87 17.77 36.87
CA HIS A 437 -12.29 16.46 37.18
C HIS A 437 -12.90 15.79 38.44
N GLN A 438 -13.73 16.47 39.25
CA GLN A 438 -14.46 15.82 40.34
C GLN A 438 -15.70 15.07 39.82
N ALA A 439 -16.38 15.63 38.82
CA ALA A 439 -17.60 15.08 38.24
C ALA A 439 -17.35 14.25 36.97
N PHE A 440 -16.21 14.47 36.30
CA PHE A 440 -15.83 13.82 35.05
C PHE A 440 -14.39 13.28 35.14
N GLU A 441 -14.10 12.22 34.38
CA GLU A 441 -12.78 11.62 34.22
C GLU A 441 -12.46 11.61 32.73
N ILE A 442 -11.43 12.35 32.32
CA ILE A 442 -11.16 12.67 30.92
C ILE A 442 -10.06 11.76 30.36
N CYS A 443 -10.41 10.98 29.34
CA CYS A 443 -9.51 10.07 28.65
C CYS A 443 -9.32 10.49 27.19
N CYS A 444 -8.07 10.69 26.76
CA CYS A 444 -7.74 11.02 25.37
C CYS A 444 -7.14 9.81 24.66
N TYR A 445 -7.75 9.39 23.55
CA TYR A 445 -7.28 8.31 22.68
C TYR A 445 -6.61 8.88 21.44
N TYR A 446 -5.28 8.78 21.38
CA TYR A 446 -4.43 9.38 20.36
C TYR A 446 -3.90 8.33 19.37
N PHE A 447 -4.34 8.39 18.11
CA PHE A 447 -3.99 7.40 17.08
C PHE A 447 -3.06 7.96 15.98
N ARG A 448 -2.14 8.86 16.34
CA ARG A 448 -1.04 9.29 15.47
C ARG A 448 0.30 8.82 16.03
N ASP A 449 1.22 8.51 15.13
CA ASP A 449 2.57 8.00 15.39
C ASP A 449 3.59 9.06 15.85
N ARG A 450 3.18 10.34 15.99
CA ARG A 450 4.08 11.44 16.29
C ARG A 450 3.43 12.47 17.21
N ALA A 451 4.10 12.82 18.30
CA ALA A 451 3.71 13.91 19.20
C ALA A 451 4.41 15.23 18.84
N ASP A 452 3.78 16.36 19.18
CA ASP A 452 4.39 17.69 19.20
C ASP A 452 4.09 18.40 20.53
N GLU A 453 4.49 19.67 20.66
CA GLU A 453 4.30 20.39 21.92
C GLU A 453 2.83 20.63 22.29
N VAL A 454 1.92 20.63 21.31
CA VAL A 454 0.48 20.74 21.58
C VAL A 454 -0.07 19.42 22.10
N THR A 455 0.47 18.28 21.63
CA THR A 455 0.16 16.96 22.20
C THR A 455 0.49 16.91 23.70
N GLU A 456 1.62 17.50 24.11
CA GLU A 456 1.98 17.59 25.53
C GLU A 456 1.03 18.47 26.34
N LEU A 457 0.44 19.52 25.74
CA LEU A 457 -0.58 20.33 26.41
C LEU A 457 -1.83 19.49 26.69
N PHE A 458 -2.37 18.80 25.70
CA PHE A 458 -3.52 17.91 25.91
C PHE A 458 -3.23 16.84 26.95
N ARG A 459 -2.04 16.20 26.89
CA ARG A 459 -1.66 15.14 27.83
C ARG A 459 -1.61 15.64 29.28
N ARG A 460 -1.22 16.89 29.53
CA ARG A 460 -1.17 17.48 30.88
C ARG A 460 -2.54 17.71 31.50
N HIS A 461 -3.56 17.90 30.68
CA HIS A 461 -4.93 18.19 31.14
C HIS A 461 -5.85 16.96 31.11
N ALA A 462 -5.45 15.86 30.46
CA ALA A 462 -6.18 14.61 30.52
C ALA A 462 -5.89 13.84 31.83
N ASP A 463 -6.90 13.16 32.40
CA ASP A 463 -6.69 12.20 33.48
C ASP A 463 -5.97 10.94 32.95
N HIS A 464 -6.30 10.53 31.73
CA HIS A 464 -5.71 9.37 31.05
C HIS A 464 -5.33 9.69 29.60
N TRP A 465 -4.15 9.23 29.20
CA TRP A 465 -3.66 9.32 27.82
C TRP A 465 -3.43 7.91 27.27
N VAL A 466 -4.01 7.62 26.11
CA VAL A 466 -3.89 6.31 25.45
C VAL A 466 -3.34 6.50 24.04
N ASP A 467 -2.08 6.14 23.83
CA ASP A 467 -1.52 6.02 22.49
C ASP A 467 -2.05 4.73 21.84
N CYS A 468 -2.81 4.87 20.75
CA CYS A 468 -3.52 3.78 20.08
C CYS A 468 -3.27 3.74 18.56
N HIS A 469 -2.16 4.31 18.09
CA HIS A 469 -1.83 4.32 16.67
C HIS A 469 -1.58 2.90 16.10
N ASP A 470 -0.97 2.02 16.90
CA ASP A 470 -0.66 0.63 16.54
C ASP A 470 -1.86 -0.33 16.66
N LEU A 471 -2.96 0.10 17.30
CA LEU A 471 -4.13 -0.72 17.47
C LEU A 471 -4.99 -0.69 16.21
N ASP A 472 -5.47 -1.86 15.79
CA ASP A 472 -6.53 -1.93 14.81
C ASP A 472 -7.89 -1.47 15.41
N ASP A 473 -8.93 -1.40 14.59
CA ASP A 473 -10.23 -0.89 15.04
C ASP A 473 -10.94 -1.84 16.03
N ASP A 474 -10.71 -3.15 15.96
CA ASP A 474 -11.28 -4.14 16.89
C ASP A 474 -10.60 -4.08 18.25
N GLU A 475 -9.27 -4.00 18.26
CA GLU A 475 -8.44 -3.83 19.45
C GLU A 475 -8.75 -2.51 20.15
N LEU A 476 -8.86 -1.41 19.40
CA LEU A 476 -9.18 -0.10 19.95
C LEU A 476 -10.61 -0.06 20.51
N ALA A 477 -11.60 -0.61 19.81
CA ALA A 477 -12.97 -0.71 20.34
C ALA A 477 -13.01 -1.54 21.64
N THR A 478 -12.26 -2.65 21.70
CA THR A 478 -12.12 -3.48 22.89
C THR A 478 -11.45 -2.73 24.03
N ARG A 479 -10.39 -1.97 23.74
CA ARG A 479 -9.69 -1.13 24.70
C ARG A 479 -10.62 -0.08 25.31
N ILE A 480 -11.35 0.69 24.49
CA ILE A 480 -12.28 1.73 24.94
C ILE A 480 -13.35 1.13 25.86
N ARG A 481 -13.90 -0.03 25.51
CA ARG A 481 -14.89 -0.74 26.33
C ARG A 481 -14.33 -1.18 27.67
N ARG A 482 -13.12 -1.74 27.69
CA ARG A 482 -12.44 -2.17 28.92
C ARG A 482 -12.14 -1.00 29.85
N ASP A 483 -11.79 0.15 29.27
CA ASP A 483 -11.54 1.38 30.01
C ASP A 483 -12.85 1.97 30.60
N GLY A 484 -14.01 1.43 30.21
CA GLY A 484 -15.30 1.75 30.81
C GLY A 484 -15.76 3.17 30.49
N ILE A 485 -15.47 3.66 29.28
CA ILE A 485 -15.91 4.97 28.81
C ILE A 485 -17.44 5.01 28.79
N ASP A 486 -18.02 6.03 29.43
CA ASP A 486 -19.47 6.22 29.50
C ASP A 486 -19.97 7.00 28.27
N ILE A 487 -19.21 8.03 27.86
CA ILE A 487 -19.45 8.85 26.67
C ILE A 487 -18.20 8.90 25.82
N LEU A 488 -18.28 8.41 24.57
CA LEU A 488 -17.20 8.54 23.59
C LEU A 488 -17.51 9.70 22.64
N VAL A 489 -16.58 10.65 22.52
CA VAL A 489 -16.65 11.79 21.61
C VAL A 489 -15.71 11.53 20.43
N ASP A 490 -16.27 11.31 19.26
CA ASP A 490 -15.51 11.25 18.01
C ASP A 490 -15.20 12.68 17.53
N LEU A 491 -13.91 12.97 17.35
CA LEU A 491 -13.44 14.28 16.94
C LEU A 491 -13.09 14.38 15.46
N ALA A 492 -13.08 13.25 14.75
CA ALA A 492 -12.55 13.19 13.38
C ALA A 492 -13.65 13.18 12.32
N GLY A 493 -14.76 12.47 12.53
CA GLY A 493 -15.73 12.19 11.47
C GLY A 493 -15.05 11.61 10.23
N TYR A 494 -15.32 12.18 9.05
CA TYR A 494 -14.73 11.72 7.78
C TYR A 494 -13.38 12.36 7.44
N THR A 495 -12.69 13.00 8.38
CA THR A 495 -11.33 13.52 8.13
C THR A 495 -10.32 12.40 7.91
N ASP A 496 -9.14 12.77 7.39
CA ASP A 496 -8.11 11.82 6.98
C ASP A 496 -7.74 10.85 8.12
N ARG A 497 -7.65 9.55 7.78
CA ARG A 497 -7.37 8.42 8.69
C ARG A 497 -8.21 8.44 9.96
N ASN A 498 -9.51 8.68 9.81
CA ASN A 498 -10.48 8.56 10.89
C ASN A 498 -10.59 7.15 11.47
N ARG A 499 -11.34 7.03 12.56
CA ARG A 499 -11.64 5.76 13.26
C ARG A 499 -13.15 5.49 13.30
N LEU A 500 -13.87 5.83 12.22
CA LEU A 500 -15.33 5.67 12.16
C LEU A 500 -15.79 4.22 12.38
N LEU A 501 -14.99 3.22 12.01
CA LEU A 501 -15.32 1.81 12.27
C LEU A 501 -15.19 1.42 13.76
N VAL A 502 -14.38 2.13 14.55
CA VAL A 502 -14.36 1.99 16.02
C VAL A 502 -15.70 2.44 16.58
N VAL A 503 -16.15 3.62 16.16
CA VAL A 503 -17.45 4.19 16.54
C VAL A 503 -18.61 3.29 16.05
N GLY A 504 -18.46 2.68 14.88
CA GLY A 504 -19.37 1.68 14.33
C GLY A 504 -19.59 0.45 15.21
N ARG A 505 -18.58 0.07 16.00
CA ARG A 505 -18.65 -1.06 16.97
C ARG A 505 -19.29 -0.68 18.31
N LYS A 506 -19.70 0.59 18.45
CA LYS A 506 -20.34 1.17 19.64
C LYS A 506 -19.66 0.76 20.97
N PRO A 507 -18.36 1.04 21.15
CA PRO A 507 -17.61 0.63 22.36
C PRO A 507 -18.02 1.38 23.64
N ALA A 508 -18.70 2.53 23.53
CA ALA A 508 -19.28 3.25 24.67
C ALA A 508 -20.81 3.27 24.60
N PRO A 509 -21.52 3.32 25.75
CA PRO A 509 -22.98 3.37 25.78
C PRO A 509 -23.59 4.56 25.03
N VAL A 510 -22.97 5.74 25.18
CA VAL A 510 -23.35 6.98 24.49
C VAL A 510 -22.18 7.43 23.62
N GLN A 511 -22.47 7.76 22.35
CA GLN A 511 -21.46 8.28 21.42
C GLN A 511 -21.89 9.60 20.82
N ILE A 512 -20.95 10.53 20.73
CA ILE A 512 -21.19 11.91 20.31
C ILE A 512 -20.19 12.29 19.22
N ALA A 513 -20.66 12.87 18.12
CA ALA A 513 -19.79 13.50 17.13
C ALA A 513 -19.52 14.96 17.52
N TYR A 514 -18.26 15.40 17.48
CA TYR A 514 -17.93 16.80 17.66
C TYR A 514 -16.67 17.25 16.92
N LEU A 515 -16.77 18.46 16.40
CA LEU A 515 -15.72 19.38 16.02
C LEU A 515 -15.04 19.17 14.68
N GLY A 516 -14.12 18.20 14.56
CA GLY A 516 -13.25 18.11 13.37
C GLY A 516 -14.02 17.87 12.06
N TYR A 517 -15.24 17.35 12.18
CA TYR A 517 -16.19 17.19 11.08
C TYR A 517 -17.52 17.90 11.37
N PRO A 518 -17.69 19.17 10.95
CA PRO A 518 -18.89 19.96 11.20
C PRO A 518 -20.06 19.60 10.25
N ALA A 519 -20.38 18.31 10.16
CA ALA A 519 -21.49 17.76 9.41
C ALA A 519 -22.05 16.51 10.10
N SER A 520 -23.28 16.13 9.77
CA SER A 520 -23.83 14.82 10.12
C SER A 520 -22.90 13.71 9.61
N THR A 521 -22.61 12.71 10.43
CA THR A 521 -21.83 11.55 9.99
C THR A 521 -22.66 10.53 9.20
N GLY A 522 -23.99 10.55 9.34
CA GLY A 522 -24.87 9.54 8.74
C GLY A 522 -24.84 8.18 9.46
N ILE A 523 -23.97 8.02 10.48
CA ILE A 523 -23.68 6.75 11.14
C ILE A 523 -24.71 6.47 12.23
N ARG A 524 -25.31 5.28 12.17
CA ARG A 524 -26.41 4.89 13.07
C ARG A 524 -26.00 4.68 14.52
N THR A 525 -24.72 4.44 14.79
CA THR A 525 -24.22 4.17 16.15
C THR A 525 -23.78 5.42 16.90
N LEU A 526 -23.71 6.58 16.22
CA LEU A 526 -23.51 7.89 16.82
C LEU A 526 -24.88 8.43 17.25
N ASP A 527 -25.04 8.62 18.56
CA ASP A 527 -26.34 8.95 19.15
C ASP A 527 -26.63 10.45 19.05
N TYR A 528 -25.59 11.26 19.30
CA TYR A 528 -25.69 12.70 19.38
C TYR A 528 -24.59 13.41 18.62
N ARG A 529 -24.76 14.71 18.41
CA ARG A 529 -23.69 15.61 17.98
C ARG A 529 -23.82 16.95 18.67
N ILE A 530 -22.70 17.61 18.94
CA ILE A 530 -22.72 18.96 19.51
C ILE A 530 -23.09 19.97 18.42
N SER A 531 -23.96 20.93 18.76
CA SER A 531 -24.42 21.99 17.87
C SER A 531 -24.89 23.23 18.65
N ASP A 532 -25.56 24.17 17.97
CA ASP A 532 -26.22 25.33 18.53
C ASP A 532 -27.51 25.70 17.75
N SER A 533 -28.21 26.73 18.19
CA SER A 533 -29.47 27.19 17.57
C SER A 533 -29.29 27.84 16.19
N TRP A 534 -28.08 28.23 15.81
CA TRP A 534 -27.77 28.84 14.51
C TRP A 534 -27.48 27.77 13.47
N ILE A 535 -26.69 26.76 13.83
CA ILE A 535 -26.41 25.59 12.98
C ILE A 535 -27.66 24.72 12.86
N ASP A 536 -28.35 24.46 13.98
CA ASP A 536 -29.56 23.65 14.05
C ASP A 536 -30.72 24.41 14.70
N PRO A 537 -31.49 25.20 13.93
CA PRO A 537 -32.67 25.87 14.46
C PRO A 537 -33.75 24.88 14.94
N ASP A 538 -34.71 25.39 15.70
CA ASP A 538 -35.90 24.66 16.15
C ASP A 538 -37.17 25.48 15.80
N PRO A 539 -38.06 25.00 14.89
CA PRO A 539 -37.98 23.72 14.17
C PRO A 539 -36.76 23.64 13.23
N PRO A 540 -36.26 22.42 12.92
CA PRO A 540 -35.13 22.24 12.01
C PRO A 540 -35.36 22.94 10.66
N ALA A 541 -34.31 23.55 10.12
CA ALA A 541 -34.35 24.08 8.77
C ALA A 541 -34.57 22.91 7.78
N PRO A 542 -35.35 23.09 6.69
CA PRO A 542 -35.74 22.00 5.79
C PRO A 542 -34.59 21.15 5.23
N SER A 543 -33.37 21.71 5.17
CA SER A 543 -32.19 21.12 4.55
C SER A 543 -31.13 20.58 5.53
N VAL A 544 -31.33 20.69 6.85
CA VAL A 544 -30.36 20.19 7.84
C VAL A 544 -30.71 18.74 8.20
N ALA A 545 -30.50 17.82 7.26
CA ALA A 545 -30.64 16.39 7.53
C ALA A 545 -29.51 15.87 8.44
N SER A 546 -29.84 15.01 9.40
CA SER A 546 -28.87 14.41 10.32
C SER A 546 -29.33 13.04 10.82
N SER A 547 -28.39 12.13 11.03
CA SER A 547 -28.65 10.85 11.74
C SER A 547 -28.63 11.02 13.26
N GLU A 548 -27.76 11.89 13.75
CA GLU A 548 -27.52 12.15 15.16
C GLU A 548 -28.48 13.20 15.70
N MET A 549 -28.85 13.07 16.96
CA MET A 549 -29.66 14.09 17.63
C MET A 549 -28.79 15.30 18.02
N PRO A 550 -29.13 16.53 17.59
CA PRO A 550 -28.33 17.70 17.94
C PRO A 550 -28.47 18.08 19.43
N LEU A 551 -27.33 18.26 20.09
CA LEU A 551 -27.21 18.85 21.42
C LEU A 551 -26.87 20.32 21.25
N ARG A 552 -27.89 21.18 21.36
CA ARG A 552 -27.79 22.63 21.10
C ARG A 552 -27.29 23.37 22.33
N LEU A 553 -26.08 23.91 22.26
CA LEU A 553 -25.49 24.74 23.31
C LEU A 553 -25.82 26.22 23.08
N ALA A 554 -26.13 26.95 24.15
CA ALA A 554 -26.38 28.39 24.14
C ALA A 554 -25.08 29.19 23.92
N HIS A 555 -23.93 28.67 24.35
CA HIS A 555 -22.61 29.25 24.06
C HIS A 555 -22.17 29.03 22.59
N GLY A 556 -23.00 28.41 21.75
CA GLY A 556 -22.68 28.14 20.35
C GLY A 556 -21.90 26.84 20.13
N TYR A 557 -21.46 26.62 18.89
CA TYR A 557 -20.76 25.40 18.49
C TYR A 557 -19.27 25.35 18.86
N TYR A 558 -18.60 26.51 18.89
CA TYR A 558 -17.15 26.61 19.07
C TYR A 558 -16.77 27.23 20.42
N CYS A 559 -15.73 26.69 21.04
CA CYS A 559 -15.06 27.22 22.23
C CYS A 559 -13.64 27.71 21.87
N TYR A 560 -13.52 28.88 21.24
CA TYR A 560 -12.27 29.34 20.62
C TYR A 560 -11.25 29.91 21.63
N ALA A 561 -10.00 29.45 21.51
CA ALA A 561 -8.82 30.00 22.16
C ALA A 561 -7.74 30.34 21.09
N PRO A 562 -7.35 31.62 20.92
CA PRO A 562 -6.35 32.01 19.95
C PRO A 562 -4.93 31.59 20.37
N LEU A 563 -3.97 31.74 19.44
CA LEU A 563 -2.56 31.62 19.78
C LEU A 563 -2.13 32.73 20.75
N PRO A 564 -1.45 32.41 21.87
CA PRO A 564 -0.95 33.42 22.80
C PRO A 564 -0.05 34.47 22.12
N ASP A 565 0.81 34.03 21.21
CA ASP A 565 1.79 34.89 20.51
C ASP A 565 1.25 35.47 19.19
N SER A 566 -0.06 35.70 19.10
CA SER A 566 -0.67 36.32 17.91
C SER A 566 -0.16 37.75 17.71
N PRO A 567 0.08 38.21 16.46
CA PRO A 567 0.49 39.59 16.22
C PRO A 567 -0.54 40.61 16.74
N PRO A 568 -0.13 41.86 17.04
CA PRO A 568 -1.07 42.93 17.35
C PRO A 568 -2.00 43.19 16.16
N VAL A 569 -3.17 43.76 16.41
CA VAL A 569 -4.04 44.23 15.33
C VAL A 569 -3.36 45.40 14.62
N GLY A 570 -3.26 45.33 13.29
CA GLY A 570 -2.67 46.39 12.47
C GLY A 570 -3.65 47.52 12.16
N THR A 571 -3.15 48.64 11.64
CA THR A 571 -4.02 49.73 11.14
C THR A 571 -4.84 49.27 9.92
N LEU A 572 -5.93 49.98 9.62
CA LEU A 572 -6.80 49.67 8.49
C LEU A 572 -6.04 49.85 7.15
N PRO A 573 -5.95 48.84 6.28
CA PRO A 573 -5.25 48.93 4.99
C PRO A 573 -5.82 50.02 4.09
N LEU A 574 -7.15 50.19 4.06
CA LEU A 574 -7.84 51.23 3.30
C LEU A 574 -7.26 52.63 3.56
N ASP A 575 -6.90 52.93 4.82
CA ASP A 575 -6.34 54.25 5.19
C ASP A 575 -4.93 54.46 4.62
N ARG A 576 -4.18 53.38 4.34
CA ARG A 576 -2.83 53.44 3.77
C ARG A 576 -2.84 53.39 2.23
N SER A 577 -3.71 52.56 1.65
CA SER A 577 -3.72 52.25 0.21
C SER A 577 -4.72 53.07 -0.59
N GLY A 578 -5.74 53.66 0.07
CA GLY A 578 -6.90 54.29 -0.58
C GLY A 578 -7.82 53.30 -1.30
N LYS A 579 -7.61 51.98 -1.12
CA LYS A 579 -8.31 50.90 -1.84
C LYS A 579 -8.70 49.78 -0.88
N VAL A 580 -9.94 49.31 -1.00
CA VAL A 580 -10.41 48.15 -0.23
C VAL A 580 -9.72 46.89 -0.74
N THR A 581 -9.15 46.12 0.19
CA THR A 581 -8.56 44.81 -0.07
C THR A 581 -9.42 43.73 0.58
N PHE A 582 -10.08 42.93 -0.25
CA PHE A 582 -10.75 41.71 0.18
C PHE A 582 -9.72 40.59 0.36
N GLY A 583 -9.94 39.69 1.32
CA GLY A 583 -8.99 38.62 1.62
C GLY A 583 -9.65 37.28 1.92
N SER A 584 -9.05 36.18 1.49
CA SER A 584 -9.44 34.84 1.93
C SER A 584 -8.22 33.96 2.21
N LEU A 585 -8.23 33.33 3.40
CA LEU A 585 -7.19 32.41 3.88
C LEU A 585 -7.70 30.96 3.97
N ASN A 586 -8.86 30.69 3.36
CA ASN A 586 -9.48 29.35 3.39
C ASN A 586 -8.66 28.33 2.59
N GLN A 587 -8.75 27.07 3.01
CA GLN A 587 -8.07 25.94 2.36
C GLN A 587 -8.60 25.70 0.95
N ALA A 588 -7.76 25.15 0.07
CA ALA A 588 -8.05 25.07 -1.37
C ALA A 588 -9.33 24.28 -1.69
N PRO A 589 -9.63 23.16 -1.01
CA PRO A 589 -10.88 22.42 -1.26
C PRO A 589 -12.14 23.25 -1.02
N LYS A 590 -12.10 24.28 -0.15
CA LYS A 590 -13.28 25.13 0.13
C LYS A 590 -13.54 26.17 -0.96
N LEU A 591 -12.62 26.31 -1.90
CA LEU A 591 -12.73 27.25 -2.99
C LEU A 591 -13.26 26.51 -4.22
N ASN A 592 -14.22 27.11 -4.91
CA ASN A 592 -14.90 26.51 -6.04
C ASN A 592 -15.33 27.62 -7.02
N ARG A 593 -15.81 27.21 -8.20
CA ARG A 593 -16.19 28.14 -9.26
C ARG A 593 -17.30 29.13 -8.83
N PRO A 594 -18.44 28.72 -8.25
CA PRO A 594 -19.48 29.66 -7.81
C PRO A 594 -18.97 30.72 -6.80
N LEU A 595 -18.05 30.34 -5.92
CA LEU A 595 -17.43 31.27 -4.97
C LEU A 595 -16.55 32.32 -5.69
N LEU A 596 -15.72 31.87 -6.64
CA LEU A 596 -14.86 32.77 -7.42
C LEU A 596 -15.69 33.72 -8.31
N GLU A 597 -16.81 33.25 -8.86
CA GLU A 597 -17.76 34.07 -9.61
C GLU A 597 -18.38 35.18 -8.74
N ALA A 598 -18.78 34.87 -7.50
CA ALA A 598 -19.27 35.87 -6.55
C ALA A 598 -18.17 36.90 -6.20
N TRP A 599 -16.93 36.46 -6.00
CA TRP A 599 -15.81 37.37 -5.76
C TRP A 599 -15.50 38.25 -6.97
N ALA A 600 -15.56 37.71 -8.19
CA ALA A 600 -15.39 38.47 -9.41
C ALA A 600 -16.47 39.57 -9.53
N GLU A 601 -17.72 39.24 -9.19
CA GLU A 601 -18.81 40.21 -9.19
C GLU A 601 -18.60 41.37 -8.19
N ILE A 602 -18.09 41.09 -6.98
CA ILE A 602 -17.67 42.13 -6.02
C ILE A 602 -16.60 43.03 -6.64
N LEU A 603 -15.56 42.43 -7.23
CA LEU A 603 -14.45 43.18 -7.84
C LEU A 603 -14.92 44.01 -9.04
N ARG A 604 -15.84 43.49 -9.84
CA ARG A 604 -16.42 44.20 -11.01
C ARG A 604 -17.20 45.44 -10.57
N ARG A 605 -17.99 45.32 -9.50
CA ARG A 605 -18.80 46.42 -8.96
C ARG A 605 -18.01 47.43 -8.13
N LEU A 606 -16.81 47.07 -7.67
CA LEU A 606 -15.90 47.97 -6.98
C LEU A 606 -14.53 48.03 -7.69
N PRO A 607 -14.38 48.75 -8.82
CA PRO A 607 -13.20 48.65 -9.70
C PRO A 607 -11.84 48.98 -9.04
N ALA A 608 -11.84 49.77 -7.97
CA ALA A 608 -10.63 50.15 -7.24
C ALA A 608 -10.14 49.09 -6.24
N SER A 609 -10.93 48.05 -5.98
CA SER A 609 -10.62 47.04 -4.95
C SER A 609 -9.63 45.97 -5.43
N ARG A 610 -9.05 45.24 -4.47
CA ARG A 610 -8.14 44.11 -4.69
C ARG A 610 -8.64 42.86 -3.98
N LEU A 611 -8.18 41.70 -4.44
CA LEU A 611 -8.43 40.41 -3.79
C LEU A 611 -7.09 39.73 -3.47
N LEU A 612 -6.91 39.40 -2.20
CA LEU A 612 -5.79 38.64 -1.68
C LEU A 612 -6.25 37.23 -1.33
N ILE A 613 -5.64 36.21 -1.94
CA ILE A 613 -5.85 34.81 -1.59
C ILE A 613 -4.53 34.27 -1.07
N GLN A 614 -4.48 33.91 0.21
CA GLN A 614 -3.31 33.22 0.77
C GLN A 614 -3.65 31.75 0.95
N ASN A 615 -3.02 30.91 0.12
CA ASN A 615 -3.33 29.49 0.05
C ASN A 615 -2.18 28.75 -0.63
N ALA A 616 -1.76 27.61 -0.07
CA ALA A 616 -0.61 26.87 -0.57
C ALA A 616 -0.76 26.39 -2.02
N ALA A 617 -1.95 25.88 -2.39
CA ALA A 617 -2.22 25.39 -3.75
C ALA A 617 -2.38 26.52 -4.77
N MET A 618 -2.79 27.71 -4.32
CA MET A 618 -3.01 28.89 -5.17
C MET A 618 -1.80 29.81 -5.31
N HIS A 619 -0.73 29.60 -4.55
CA HIS A 619 0.44 30.46 -4.65
C HIS A 619 1.22 30.22 -5.94
N ALA A 620 1.45 28.95 -6.27
CA ALA A 620 2.13 28.53 -7.49
C ALA A 620 1.63 27.12 -7.87
N GLY A 621 0.77 27.03 -8.88
CA GLY A 621 0.29 25.73 -9.37
C GLY A 621 -0.90 25.80 -10.34
N PRO A 622 -1.42 24.63 -10.77
CA PRO A 622 -2.56 24.55 -11.69
C PRO A 622 -3.80 25.30 -11.20
N ALA A 623 -4.06 25.28 -9.89
CA ALA A 623 -5.18 25.97 -9.27
C ALA A 623 -5.12 27.49 -9.44
N SER A 624 -3.93 28.10 -9.31
CA SER A 624 -3.76 29.54 -9.51
C SER A 624 -3.96 29.91 -10.98
N GLY A 625 -3.47 29.08 -11.91
CA GLY A 625 -3.70 29.26 -13.35
C GLY A 625 -5.17 29.20 -13.71
N TYR A 626 -5.91 28.22 -13.17
CA TYR A 626 -7.36 28.11 -13.33
C TYR A 626 -8.09 29.34 -12.80
N ALA A 627 -7.79 29.76 -11.56
CA ALA A 627 -8.45 30.90 -10.93
C ALA A 627 -8.17 32.21 -11.71
N ILE A 628 -6.93 32.45 -12.12
CA ILE A 628 -6.55 33.61 -12.95
C ILE A 628 -7.32 33.61 -14.27
N ALA A 629 -7.31 32.49 -14.99
CA ALA A 629 -8.02 32.38 -16.27
C ALA A 629 -9.53 32.61 -16.10
N LEU A 630 -10.14 32.12 -15.02
CA LEU A 630 -11.54 32.36 -14.72
C LEU A 630 -11.80 33.85 -14.42
N PHE A 631 -10.99 34.50 -13.59
CA PHE A 631 -11.13 35.93 -13.31
C PHE A 631 -10.97 36.79 -14.56
N GLU A 632 -10.00 36.48 -15.43
CA GLU A 632 -9.80 37.17 -16.71
C GLU A 632 -11.01 37.00 -17.65
N GLN A 633 -11.56 35.79 -17.74
CA GLN A 633 -12.80 35.52 -18.48
C GLN A 633 -13.99 36.33 -17.94
N LEU A 634 -14.02 36.58 -16.64
CA LEU A 634 -15.03 37.40 -15.96
C LEU A 634 -14.70 38.91 -15.98
N GLY A 635 -13.65 39.32 -16.70
CA GLY A 635 -13.28 40.73 -16.91
C GLY A 635 -12.50 41.37 -15.75
N ILE A 636 -11.85 40.58 -14.90
CA ILE A 636 -11.04 41.06 -13.78
C ILE A 636 -9.55 41.02 -14.13
N ASP A 637 -8.92 42.19 -14.08
CA ASP A 637 -7.48 42.34 -14.33
C ASP A 637 -6.63 41.57 -13.31
N ARG A 638 -5.67 40.78 -13.78
CA ARG A 638 -4.66 40.05 -12.99
C ARG A 638 -3.95 40.93 -11.96
N ALA A 639 -3.73 42.21 -12.25
CA ALA A 639 -3.08 43.18 -11.35
C ALA A 639 -3.90 43.47 -10.08
N ARG A 640 -5.17 43.07 -10.03
CA ARG A 640 -6.05 43.19 -8.85
C ARG A 640 -6.03 41.95 -7.95
N LEU A 641 -5.39 40.88 -8.39
CA LEU A 641 -5.32 39.60 -7.70
C LEU A 641 -3.93 39.43 -7.07
N GLU A 642 -3.89 39.01 -5.81
CA GLU A 642 -2.65 38.70 -5.11
C GLU A 642 -2.72 37.31 -4.50
N PHE A 643 -1.76 36.44 -4.86
CA PHE A 643 -1.69 35.07 -4.38
C PHE A 643 -0.45 34.88 -3.51
N ARG A 644 -0.65 34.62 -2.21
CA ARG A 644 0.44 34.50 -1.23
C ARG A 644 0.66 33.05 -0.78
N PRO A 645 1.91 32.65 -0.47
CA PRO A 645 2.19 31.34 0.11
C PRO A 645 1.60 31.23 1.51
N PHE A 646 1.18 30.03 1.92
CA PHE A 646 0.71 29.79 3.27
C PHE A 646 1.89 29.45 4.20
N GLY A 647 2.07 30.22 5.28
CA GLY A 647 3.16 30.05 6.24
C GLY A 647 2.75 29.24 7.48
N LYS A 648 3.64 29.17 8.48
CA LYS A 648 3.31 28.62 9.80
C LYS A 648 2.65 29.68 10.68
N ALA A 649 1.70 29.28 11.52
CA ALA A 649 1.17 30.14 12.57
C ALA A 649 2.26 30.37 13.67
N PRO A 650 2.26 31.52 14.36
CA PRO A 650 1.37 32.68 14.16
C PRO A 650 1.81 33.60 12.99
N GLY A 651 2.93 33.32 12.31
CA GLY A 651 3.51 34.22 11.30
C GLY A 651 2.56 34.60 10.16
N TYR A 652 1.79 33.66 9.61
CA TYR A 652 0.86 33.97 8.52
C TYR A 652 -0.28 34.92 8.95
N LEU A 653 -0.58 35.05 10.25
CA LEU A 653 -1.64 35.95 10.73
C LEU A 653 -1.36 37.42 10.39
N GLN A 654 -0.09 37.77 10.12
CA GLN A 654 0.29 39.11 9.66
C GLN A 654 -0.34 39.47 8.30
N THR A 655 -0.73 38.49 7.48
CA THR A 655 -1.44 38.78 6.21
C THR A 655 -2.74 39.55 6.43
N TYR A 656 -3.43 39.35 7.57
CA TYR A 656 -4.64 40.12 7.90
C TYR A 656 -4.37 41.62 8.09
N HIS A 657 -3.11 42.05 8.27
CA HIS A 657 -2.73 43.47 8.27
C HIS A 657 -2.90 44.15 6.91
N ASP A 658 -3.04 43.37 5.85
CA ASP A 658 -3.27 43.84 4.47
C ASP A 658 -4.71 43.57 3.98
N VAL A 659 -5.57 43.04 4.83
CA VAL A 659 -6.98 42.73 4.50
C VAL A 659 -7.91 43.67 5.25
N ASP A 660 -8.82 44.32 4.52
CA ASP A 660 -9.88 45.16 5.08
C ASP A 660 -11.11 44.33 5.44
N ILE A 661 -11.51 43.43 4.52
CA ILE A 661 -12.69 42.57 4.66
C ILE A 661 -12.31 41.14 4.28
N ALA A 662 -12.56 40.20 5.18
CA ALA A 662 -12.40 38.78 4.87
C ALA A 662 -13.64 38.25 4.17
N LEU A 663 -13.43 37.50 3.09
CA LEU A 663 -14.46 36.81 2.35
C LEU A 663 -14.41 35.32 2.71
N ASP A 664 -15.48 34.87 3.38
CA ASP A 664 -15.64 33.47 3.74
C ASP A 664 -15.98 32.60 2.53
N SER A 665 -15.73 31.29 2.62
CA SER A 665 -16.07 30.32 1.57
C SER A 665 -17.48 29.75 1.74
N PHE A 666 -18.07 29.29 0.64
CA PHE A 666 -19.31 28.51 0.64
C PHE A 666 -19.27 27.46 -0.48
N PRO A 667 -19.92 26.28 -0.33
CA PRO A 667 -20.84 25.92 0.76
C PRO A 667 -20.14 25.54 2.08
N TYR A 668 -18.83 25.33 2.09
CA TYR A 668 -18.10 25.05 3.33
C TYR A 668 -17.49 26.34 3.89
N ASN A 669 -18.03 26.87 4.99
CA ASN A 669 -17.51 28.06 5.67
C ASN A 669 -16.16 27.84 6.38
N GLY A 670 -15.48 28.93 6.68
CA GLY A 670 -14.34 28.98 7.59
C GLY A 670 -14.77 28.75 9.05
N GLY A 671 -13.93 28.04 9.79
CA GLY A 671 -14.02 27.91 11.26
C GLY A 671 -12.88 28.69 11.91
N THR A 672 -11.70 28.05 11.97
CA THR A 672 -10.47 28.67 12.49
C THR A 672 -10.10 29.96 11.75
N THR A 673 -10.13 29.96 10.41
CA THR A 673 -9.80 31.14 9.58
C THR A 673 -10.73 32.33 9.83
N THR A 674 -12.02 32.06 10.11
CA THR A 674 -12.99 33.09 10.49
C THR A 674 -12.66 33.66 11.86
N CYS A 675 -12.41 32.80 12.85
CA CYS A 675 -12.02 33.24 14.20
C CYS A 675 -10.69 34.00 14.21
N GLU A 676 -9.71 33.57 13.41
CA GLU A 676 -8.42 34.22 13.24
C GLU A 676 -8.54 35.59 12.56
N ALA A 677 -9.38 35.73 11.52
CA ALA A 677 -9.68 37.02 10.89
C ALA A 677 -10.25 38.01 11.91
N LEU A 678 -11.27 37.59 12.67
CA LEU A 678 -11.88 38.41 13.72
C LEU A 678 -10.86 38.77 14.80
N TRP A 679 -10.05 37.80 15.25
CA TRP A 679 -8.98 38.01 16.21
C TRP A 679 -7.93 39.02 15.73
N MET A 680 -7.69 39.10 14.42
CA MET A 680 -6.79 40.05 13.77
C MET A 680 -7.46 41.38 13.36
N GLY A 681 -8.70 41.63 13.80
CA GLY A 681 -9.39 42.89 13.52
C GLY A 681 -10.02 42.96 12.12
N VAL A 682 -10.23 41.83 11.44
CA VAL A 682 -10.82 41.80 10.10
C VAL A 682 -12.28 41.31 10.20
N PRO A 683 -13.28 42.12 9.83
CA PRO A 683 -14.65 41.62 9.70
C PRO A 683 -14.77 40.61 8.56
N VAL A 684 -15.64 39.61 8.74
CA VAL A 684 -15.84 38.52 7.78
C VAL A 684 -17.25 38.61 7.21
N VAL A 685 -17.37 38.57 5.89
CA VAL A 685 -18.65 38.35 5.20
C VAL A 685 -18.80 36.86 4.93
N SER A 686 -19.89 36.27 5.40
CA SER A 686 -20.17 34.84 5.23
C SER A 686 -21.52 34.60 4.57
N ARG A 687 -21.72 33.38 4.08
CA ARG A 687 -22.98 32.93 3.50
C ARG A 687 -23.47 31.70 4.23
N CYS A 688 -24.68 31.80 4.75
CA CYS A 688 -25.45 30.71 5.30
C CYS A 688 -26.01 29.82 4.18
N GLY A 689 -25.90 28.50 4.35
CA GLY A 689 -26.53 27.51 3.47
C GLY A 689 -27.42 26.52 4.23
N GLY A 690 -27.80 25.44 3.55
CA GLY A 690 -28.65 24.38 4.11
C GLY A 690 -27.88 23.28 4.86
N ARG A 691 -26.57 23.16 4.62
CA ARG A 691 -25.69 22.20 5.32
C ARG A 691 -25.12 22.79 6.61
N GLN A 692 -24.78 21.94 7.58
CA GLN A 692 -24.11 22.37 8.82
C GLN A 692 -22.78 23.11 8.54
N VAL A 693 -21.95 22.59 7.63
CA VAL A 693 -20.70 23.25 7.19
C VAL A 693 -20.91 24.65 6.60
N ALA A 694 -22.12 24.93 6.11
CA ALA A 694 -22.52 26.20 5.51
C ALA A 694 -23.13 27.16 6.54
N ARG A 695 -23.14 26.82 7.83
CA ARG A 695 -23.75 27.62 8.91
C ARG A 695 -22.76 27.97 10.01
N LEU A 696 -21.49 27.58 9.86
CA LEU A 696 -20.44 27.90 10.82
C LEU A 696 -20.20 29.41 10.91
N GLY A 697 -20.19 30.10 9.77
CA GLY A 697 -20.08 31.56 9.74
C GLY A 697 -21.27 32.24 10.42
N LEU A 698 -22.49 31.70 10.23
CA LEU A 698 -23.70 32.18 10.91
C LEU A 698 -23.57 32.07 12.43
N SER A 699 -23.14 30.92 12.94
CA SER A 699 -22.93 30.71 14.39
C SER A 699 -21.87 31.67 14.95
N ILE A 700 -20.68 31.71 14.35
CA ILE A 700 -19.57 32.54 14.82
C ILE A 700 -19.95 34.02 14.83
N LEU A 701 -20.51 34.53 13.73
CA LEU A 701 -20.78 35.95 13.57
C LEU A 701 -21.92 36.44 14.46
N ASN A 702 -22.95 35.62 14.72
CA ASN A 702 -23.99 35.99 15.68
C ASN A 702 -23.45 36.10 17.11
N GLN A 703 -22.54 35.22 17.51
CA GLN A 703 -21.95 35.28 18.85
C GLN A 703 -21.14 36.55 19.13
N VAL A 704 -20.59 37.19 18.08
CA VAL A 704 -19.87 38.47 18.19
C VAL A 704 -20.73 39.67 17.78
N GLY A 705 -22.05 39.50 17.60
CA GLY A 705 -22.97 40.59 17.23
C GLY A 705 -22.69 41.17 15.85
N LEU A 706 -22.37 40.32 14.87
CA LEU A 706 -22.14 40.64 13.46
C LEU A 706 -22.98 39.75 12.52
N GLY A 707 -24.15 39.29 12.99
CA GLY A 707 -25.07 38.48 12.20
C GLY A 707 -25.55 39.18 10.91
N ASP A 708 -25.48 40.51 10.84
CA ASP A 708 -25.78 41.28 9.64
C ASP A 708 -24.74 41.12 8.51
N LEU A 709 -23.59 40.50 8.80
CA LEU A 709 -22.58 40.14 7.81
C LEU A 709 -22.78 38.72 7.24
N VAL A 710 -23.91 38.08 7.55
CA VAL A 710 -24.26 36.74 7.07
C VAL A 710 -25.35 36.84 6.01
N ALA A 711 -25.01 36.48 4.78
CA ALA A 711 -25.93 36.41 3.67
C ALA A 711 -26.64 35.05 3.56
N ASP A 712 -27.78 34.99 2.89
CA ASP A 712 -28.56 33.78 2.61
C ASP A 712 -28.46 33.31 1.14
N SER A 713 -28.01 34.19 0.24
CA SER A 713 -27.79 33.93 -1.19
C SER A 713 -26.43 34.44 -1.66
N ALA A 714 -26.03 34.06 -2.88
CA ALA A 714 -24.78 34.56 -3.46
C ALA A 714 -24.90 36.07 -3.79
N GLU A 715 -26.07 36.50 -4.23
CA GLU A 715 -26.38 37.90 -4.51
C GLU A 715 -26.33 38.74 -3.23
N HIS A 716 -26.97 38.28 -2.15
CA HIS A 716 -26.90 38.94 -0.85
C HIS A 716 -25.46 38.98 -0.33
N TYR A 717 -24.67 37.92 -0.52
CA TYR A 717 -23.26 37.89 -0.12
C TYR A 717 -22.43 38.99 -0.81
N VAL A 718 -22.65 39.19 -2.11
CA VAL A 718 -22.05 40.29 -2.88
C VAL A 718 -22.49 41.65 -2.32
N GLU A 719 -23.79 41.85 -2.10
CA GLU A 719 -24.32 43.11 -1.57
C GLU A 719 -23.77 43.43 -0.17
N THR A 720 -23.72 42.45 0.73
CA THR A 720 -23.16 42.61 2.08
C THR A 720 -21.69 43.04 2.03
N ALA A 721 -20.89 42.44 1.15
CA ALA A 721 -19.51 42.85 0.94
C ALA A 721 -19.37 44.28 0.41
N LEU A 722 -20.24 44.68 -0.54
CA LEU A 722 -20.23 46.03 -1.10
C LEU A 722 -20.71 47.09 -0.10
N VAL A 723 -21.76 46.81 0.67
CA VAL A 723 -22.25 47.70 1.73
C VAL A 723 -21.14 47.93 2.77
N LEU A 724 -20.49 46.87 3.23
CA LEU A 724 -19.40 46.98 4.20
C LEU A 724 -18.18 47.72 3.63
N ALA A 725 -17.83 47.46 2.36
CA ALA A 725 -16.72 48.13 1.68
C ALA A 725 -16.92 49.65 1.50
N ASN A 726 -18.17 50.11 1.47
CA ASN A 726 -18.51 51.53 1.36
C ASN A 726 -18.64 52.25 2.72
N ASP A 727 -18.50 51.55 3.85
CA ASP A 727 -18.58 52.11 5.20
C ASP A 727 -17.20 52.10 5.90
N ALA A 728 -16.34 53.02 5.48
CA ALA A 728 -14.98 53.14 6.01
C ALA A 728 -14.95 53.37 7.54
N ASP A 729 -15.92 54.09 8.09
CA ASP A 729 -15.97 54.34 9.54
C ASP A 729 -16.33 53.08 10.32
N ARG A 730 -17.24 52.26 9.80
CA ARG A 730 -17.52 50.93 10.36
C ARG A 730 -16.29 50.03 10.28
N LEU A 731 -15.56 50.02 9.16
CA LEU A 731 -14.32 49.24 9.03
C LEU A 731 -13.27 49.67 10.07
N ARG A 732 -13.04 50.98 10.26
CA ARG A 732 -12.12 51.49 11.30
C ARG A 732 -12.55 51.09 12.71
N ARG A 733 -13.85 51.24 13.03
CA ARG A 733 -14.39 50.85 14.34
C ARG A 733 -14.23 49.35 14.58
N LEU A 734 -14.58 48.51 13.61
CA LEU A 734 -14.45 47.06 13.71
C LEU A 734 -12.97 46.67 13.87
N ARG A 735 -12.07 47.22 13.07
CA ARG A 735 -10.62 46.99 13.19
C ARG A 735 -10.11 47.18 14.61
N MET A 736 -10.47 48.30 15.24
CA MET A 736 -9.98 48.65 16.58
C MET A 736 -10.66 47.87 17.71
N THR A 737 -11.89 47.38 17.52
CA THR A 737 -12.70 46.80 18.60
C THR A 737 -12.87 45.28 18.51
N MET A 738 -12.60 44.65 17.35
CA MET A 738 -12.94 43.24 17.11
C MET A 738 -12.29 42.28 18.10
N ARG A 739 -11.00 42.47 18.42
CA ARG A 739 -10.29 41.59 19.36
C ARG A 739 -10.92 41.62 20.75
N ALA A 740 -11.26 42.81 21.24
CA ALA A 740 -11.94 42.98 22.53
C ALA A 740 -13.36 42.40 22.51
N ARG A 741 -14.08 42.58 21.40
CA ARG A 741 -15.40 42.00 21.16
C ARG A 741 -15.37 40.47 21.15
N LEU A 742 -14.34 39.85 20.55
CA LEU A 742 -14.17 38.39 20.57
C LEU A 742 -13.84 37.88 21.98
N LEU A 743 -12.97 38.58 22.73
CA LEU A 743 -12.66 38.23 24.12
C LEU A 743 -13.89 38.23 25.04
N GLN A 744 -14.87 39.09 24.75
CA GLN A 744 -16.09 39.25 25.55
C GLN A 744 -17.25 38.39 25.06
N SER A 745 -17.09 37.64 23.96
CA SER A 745 -18.16 36.85 23.38
C SER A 745 -18.24 35.44 23.97
N PRO A 746 -19.38 34.74 23.81
CA PRO A 746 -19.53 33.36 24.26
C PRO A 746 -18.47 32.40 23.67
N LEU A 747 -17.94 32.69 22.48
CA LEU A 747 -16.87 31.91 21.84
C LEU A 747 -15.63 31.77 22.73
N MET A 748 -15.32 32.76 23.57
CA MET A 748 -14.13 32.76 24.43
C MET A 748 -14.46 32.58 25.93
N GLU A 749 -15.72 32.28 26.27
CA GLU A 749 -16.12 31.95 27.65
C GLU A 749 -15.91 30.45 27.91
N HIS A 750 -14.64 30.06 28.04
CA HIS A 750 -14.22 28.66 28.07
C HIS A 750 -14.86 27.85 29.21
N ALA A 751 -14.96 28.45 30.40
CA ALA A 751 -15.49 27.78 31.56
C ALA A 751 -17.02 27.60 31.46
N GLY A 752 -17.75 28.60 30.97
CA GLY A 752 -19.19 28.50 30.72
C GLY A 752 -19.55 27.49 29.64
N PHE A 753 -18.83 27.51 28.53
CA PHE A 753 -19.00 26.52 27.46
C PHE A 753 -18.82 25.10 28.02
N THR A 754 -17.73 24.87 28.76
CA THR A 754 -17.41 23.53 29.28
C THR A 754 -18.44 23.06 30.31
N ARG A 755 -18.89 23.93 31.22
CA ARG A 755 -19.98 23.60 32.16
C ARG A 755 -21.29 23.26 31.44
N GLU A 756 -21.63 23.96 30.36
CA GLU A 756 -22.84 23.66 29.58
C GLU A 756 -22.72 22.33 28.81
N LEU A 757 -21.53 22.05 28.25
CA LEU A 757 -21.22 20.78 27.61
C LEU A 757 -21.35 19.61 28.59
N GLU A 758 -20.79 19.76 29.79
CA GLU A 758 -20.90 18.80 30.89
C GLU A 758 -22.34 18.57 31.34
N ALA A 759 -23.14 19.64 31.43
CA ALA A 759 -24.57 19.52 31.72
C ALA A 759 -25.29 18.71 30.64
N SER A 760 -24.93 18.90 29.37
CA SER A 760 -25.45 18.12 28.24
C SER A 760 -25.02 16.65 28.30
N TYR A 761 -23.75 16.37 28.61
CA TYR A 761 -23.23 15.02 28.85
C TYR A 761 -24.00 14.32 29.99
N ARG A 762 -24.21 15.01 31.11
CA ARG A 762 -25.00 14.50 32.22
C ARG A 762 -26.45 14.20 31.82
N ALA A 763 -27.06 15.05 31.00
CA ALA A 763 -28.44 14.88 30.54
C ALA A 763 -28.59 13.63 29.66
N VAL A 764 -27.70 13.45 28.66
CA VAL A 764 -27.76 12.27 27.78
C VAL A 764 -27.41 10.97 28.53
N TRP A 765 -26.51 11.03 29.52
CA TRP A 765 -26.22 9.90 30.39
C TRP A 765 -27.44 9.49 31.24
N ARG A 766 -28.12 10.45 31.85
CA ARG A 766 -29.35 10.20 32.63
C ARG A 766 -30.45 9.57 31.77
N ARG A 767 -30.57 10.03 30.52
CA ARG A 767 -31.50 9.44 29.55
C ARG A 767 -31.15 7.98 29.27
N TRP A 768 -29.89 7.69 28.96
CA TRP A 768 -29.44 6.31 28.74
C TRP A 768 -29.69 5.42 29.96
N CYS A 769 -29.43 5.92 31.18
CA CYS A 769 -29.71 5.16 32.41
C CYS A 769 -31.21 4.86 32.58
N ALA A 770 -32.10 5.78 32.17
CA ALA A 770 -33.55 5.60 32.29
C ALA A 770 -34.12 4.62 31.25
N GLU A 771 -33.40 4.38 30.15
CA GLU A 771 -33.76 3.43 29.09
C GLU A 771 -33.26 2.00 29.38
N ARG A 772 -32.56 1.78 30.51
CA ARG A 772 -31.99 0.50 30.96
C ARG A 772 -32.73 -0.02 32.18
#